data_AF-D2W2E1-F1
#
_entry.id   AF-D2W2E1-F1
#
_cell.length_a   1.000
_cell.length_b   1.000
_cell.length_c   1.000
_cell.angle_alpha   90.00
_cell.angle_beta   90.00
_cell.angle_gamma   90.00
#
_symmetry.space_group_name_H-M   'P 1'
#
loop_
_entity.id
_entity.type
_entity.pdbx_description
1 polymer ?
#
loop_
_entity_poly.entity_id
_entity_poly.type
_entity_poly.pdbx_seq_one_letter_code
_entity_poly.pdbx_strand_id
1 'polypeptide(L)'
;MHVRFPFDIIRDELEKLVKKYPLDSIHIPEATEYLINELNCKMNSNELNHLLIWSTCTLSMSLRYLNKPFISNLNVQQYAIRTLRKFSPEAIVFYLPQIVQCLRHDYNHLLKRFIISIVKNSVMFTHQLIWTLRTEIVESNHLTLEELQEIKLQEFELSDILKPFYIDVIKAFDSNQIRLYKEEFHFFDKITKISGLLVPVEKDKRQERLIEYMKDIKPSFNLYTPTNTQFSITGMDYLASKTLKSAKKVPILIPFYVKQRPLGFDIGEDVNMNQNNMNGNMNNMNGNMNGNNMNNTTQNNQNNIKLPCIFKAGDDCRHDQLALQIISMFQRVYERIELPLYLFPYRVITTGRGLGIIECVPNSKSRHQIGDSINAGDNLYNYFIRKYGNVHTVEFQRARMNFIHSMAAYSIVSFILSIKDRHNGNIMLDEDGHVIHIDFGFIFDILPGGKFGIEQVVPFKLTTEMLALMGEEQAIEESRKKDPSQLPGNSSSSSSRGNNGGMSSVSGMSSSITNNTIASTSNNITSTSGGGKSKVSIKDTNLDSKSNPSNVNVNSELDSDTNEHSEPYNLFVDLMIRGYLAARDHMDSIIAISEVMVQSGLPCFAKEDSIERLKQRLCAGKSEREAILFIKQKIKASYQNVFSVIYDVYQEKVEGVNR
;
A
#
# COMPACT_ATOMS: atom_id res chain seq x y z
N MET A 1 7.21 21.78 0.69
CA MET A 1 8.19 22.88 0.65
C MET A 1 9.37 22.63 -0.29
N HIS A 2 10.03 21.47 -0.27
CA HIS A 2 11.21 21.28 -1.15
C HIS A 2 10.91 21.18 -2.65
N VAL A 3 9.64 21.02 -3.05
CA VAL A 3 9.23 21.18 -4.45
C VAL A 3 9.22 22.66 -4.85
N ARG A 4 8.58 23.50 -4.04
CA ARG A 4 8.39 24.94 -4.32
C ARG A 4 9.70 25.73 -4.23
N PHE A 5 10.56 25.38 -3.26
CA PHE A 5 11.85 26.02 -3.04
C PHE A 5 12.93 24.93 -3.03
N PRO A 6 13.44 24.48 -4.20
CA PRO A 6 14.33 23.32 -4.29
C PRO A 6 15.74 23.60 -3.74
N PHE A 7 16.20 24.84 -3.79
CA PHE A 7 17.54 25.23 -3.34
C PHE A 7 17.59 25.55 -1.85
N ASP A 8 18.58 24.97 -1.13
CA ASP A 8 18.81 25.20 0.30
C ASP A 8 18.98 26.68 0.64
N ILE A 9 19.75 27.42 -0.17
CA ILE A 9 20.03 28.85 0.06
C ILE A 9 18.74 29.68 0.16
N ILE A 10 17.72 29.34 -0.65
CA ILE A 10 16.42 30.03 -0.61
C ILE A 10 15.67 29.65 0.68
N ARG A 11 15.70 28.37 1.07
CA ARG A 11 15.06 27.90 2.30
C ARG A 11 15.70 28.53 3.54
N ASP A 12 17.03 28.66 3.56
CA ASP A 12 17.78 29.27 4.65
C ASP A 12 17.42 30.77 4.80
N GLU A 13 17.26 31.48 3.69
CA GLU A 13 16.88 32.89 3.72
C GLU A 13 15.41 33.07 4.11
N LEU A 14 14.51 32.22 3.62
CA LEU A 14 13.11 32.17 4.04
C LEU A 14 13.01 31.90 5.55
N GLU A 15 13.83 31.00 6.09
CA GLU A 15 13.86 30.73 7.52
C GLU A 15 14.20 31.98 8.33
N LYS A 16 15.22 32.74 7.92
CA LYS A 16 15.59 34.00 8.59
C LYS A 16 14.46 35.02 8.52
N LEU A 17 13.81 35.16 7.37
CA LEU A 17 12.72 36.13 7.17
C LEU A 17 11.49 35.76 8.01
N VAL A 18 11.09 34.48 8.02
CA VAL A 18 9.95 34.00 8.83
C VAL A 18 10.22 34.17 10.32
N LYS A 19 11.46 33.93 10.78
CA LYS A 19 11.85 34.19 12.17
C LYS A 19 11.81 35.67 12.53
N LYS A 20 12.24 36.55 11.63
CA LYS A 20 12.28 38.00 11.85
C LYS A 20 10.89 38.63 11.82
N TYR A 21 10.00 38.13 10.96
CA TYR A 21 8.65 38.66 10.75
C TYR A 21 7.59 37.55 10.83
N PRO A 22 7.41 36.90 11.99
CA PRO A 22 6.51 35.75 12.12
C PRO A 22 5.04 36.14 11.87
N LEU A 23 4.63 37.35 12.25
CA LEU A 23 3.27 37.86 12.09
C LEU A 23 2.83 37.94 10.62
N ASP A 24 3.77 38.19 9.70
CA ASP A 24 3.46 38.28 8.27
C ASP A 24 3.16 36.89 7.67
N SER A 25 3.61 35.82 8.33
CA SER A 25 3.52 34.44 7.82
C SER A 25 2.47 33.57 8.52
N ILE A 26 1.79 34.06 9.56
CA ILE A 26 0.86 33.27 10.39
C ILE A 26 -0.28 32.61 9.60
N HIS A 27 -0.69 33.22 8.50
CA HIS A 27 -1.79 32.74 7.66
C HIS A 27 -1.37 31.62 6.70
N ILE A 28 -0.07 31.32 6.60
CA ILE A 28 0.51 30.30 5.71
C ILE A 28 0.89 29.06 6.55
N PRO A 29 0.15 27.94 6.46
CA PRO A 29 0.44 26.76 7.26
C PRO A 29 1.82 26.16 7.00
N GLU A 30 2.28 26.16 5.76
CA GLU A 30 3.54 25.57 5.31
C GLU A 30 4.76 26.33 5.86
N ALA A 31 4.61 27.61 6.20
CA ALA A 31 5.68 28.40 6.79
C ALA A 31 6.02 27.95 8.23
N THR A 32 5.18 27.12 8.85
CA THR A 32 5.49 26.55 10.18
C THR A 32 6.75 25.70 10.19
N GLU A 33 7.13 25.08 9.08
CA GLU A 33 8.35 24.26 8.99
C GLU A 33 9.63 25.08 9.22
N TYR A 34 9.61 26.37 8.87
CA TYR A 34 10.74 27.26 9.10
C TYR A 34 10.84 27.72 10.56
N LEU A 35 9.72 27.73 11.28
CA LEU A 35 9.67 28.10 12.67
C LEU A 35 9.92 26.90 13.59
N ILE A 36 9.31 25.75 13.27
CA ILE A 36 9.42 24.50 14.00
C ILE A 36 10.58 23.68 13.42
N ASN A 37 11.80 24.07 13.79
CA ASN A 37 13.01 23.32 13.48
C ASN A 37 13.73 22.88 14.76
N GLU A 38 14.61 21.88 14.62
CA GLU A 38 15.30 21.26 15.75
C GLU A 38 16.08 22.27 16.60
N LEU A 39 16.72 23.26 15.97
CA LEU A 39 17.48 24.29 16.66
C LEU A 39 16.57 25.18 17.52
N ASN A 40 15.47 25.69 16.95
CA ASN A 40 14.57 26.59 17.67
C ASN A 40 13.88 25.87 18.84
N CYS A 41 13.48 24.60 18.65
CA CYS A 41 12.87 23.79 19.70
C CYS A 41 13.85 23.53 20.85
N LYS A 42 15.12 23.23 20.56
CA LYS A 42 16.15 23.03 21.59
C LYS A 42 16.48 24.33 22.35
N MET A 43 16.48 25.47 21.66
CA MET A 43 16.80 26.77 22.24
C MET A 43 15.59 27.45 22.92
N ASN A 44 14.40 26.85 22.84
CA ASN A 44 13.14 27.45 23.31
C ASN A 44 12.96 28.90 22.82
N SER A 45 13.19 29.09 21.53
CA SER A 45 13.09 30.38 20.83
C SER A 45 11.74 31.06 21.10
N ASN A 46 11.77 32.37 21.41
CA ASN A 46 10.57 33.16 21.73
C ASN A 46 9.59 33.24 20.55
N GLU A 47 10.09 33.12 19.33
CA GLU A 47 9.33 33.15 18.10
C GLU A 47 8.30 32.00 18.03
N LEU A 48 8.54 30.89 18.73
CA LEU A 48 7.59 29.76 18.84
C LEU A 48 6.29 30.15 19.56
N ASN A 49 6.25 31.25 20.32
CA ASN A 49 5.01 31.74 20.95
C ASN A 49 3.94 32.12 19.91
N HIS A 50 4.34 32.52 18.70
CA HIS A 50 3.42 32.87 17.62
C HIS A 50 2.64 31.64 17.08
N LEU A 51 3.07 30.42 17.39
CA LEU A 51 2.36 29.20 16.99
C LEU A 51 0.94 29.11 17.56
N LEU A 52 0.65 29.77 18.68
CA LEU A 52 -0.68 29.75 19.28
C LEU A 52 -1.76 30.33 18.35
N ILE A 53 -1.40 31.32 17.54
CA ILE A 53 -2.30 32.00 16.59
C ILE A 53 -2.08 31.58 15.13
N TRP A 54 -1.06 30.75 14.85
CA TRP A 54 -0.75 30.33 13.48
C TRP A 54 -1.87 29.49 12.85
N SER A 55 -2.01 29.58 11.54
CA SER A 55 -2.86 28.69 10.76
C SER A 55 -2.44 27.22 10.95
N THR A 56 -3.41 26.30 10.92
CA THR A 56 -3.19 24.88 11.22
C THR A 56 -2.62 24.15 10.01
N CYS A 57 -1.61 23.32 10.24
CA CYS A 57 -0.97 22.48 9.23
C CYS A 57 -1.78 21.19 8.93
N THR A 58 -1.22 20.31 8.10
CA THR A 58 -1.83 19.00 7.81
C THR A 58 -1.70 18.05 9.01
N LEU A 59 -2.55 17.01 9.06
CA LEU A 59 -2.48 15.98 10.09
C LEU A 59 -1.09 15.31 10.14
N SER A 60 -0.52 14.95 8.98
CA SER A 60 0.80 14.34 8.89
C SER A 60 1.89 15.20 9.53
N MET A 61 1.92 16.51 9.24
CA MET A 61 2.89 17.43 9.82
C MET A 61 2.66 17.65 11.31
N SER A 62 1.40 17.76 11.73
CA SER A 62 1.04 17.86 13.15
C SER A 62 1.56 16.65 13.95
N LEU A 63 1.48 15.44 13.39
CA LEU A 63 1.97 14.22 14.04
C LEU A 63 3.50 14.18 14.09
N ARG A 64 4.17 14.66 13.05
CA ARG A 64 5.63 14.86 13.07
C ARG A 64 6.05 15.77 14.23
N TYR A 65 5.35 16.88 14.44
CA TYR A 65 5.62 17.81 15.54
C TYR A 65 5.34 17.26 16.94
N LEU A 66 4.56 16.17 17.07
CA LEU A 66 4.34 15.45 18.33
C LEU A 66 5.44 14.43 18.65
N ASN A 67 6.54 14.42 17.91
CA ASN A 67 7.70 13.58 18.18
C ASN A 67 8.93 14.41 18.54
N LYS A 68 9.94 13.75 19.11
CA LYS A 68 11.25 14.38 19.34
C LYS A 68 11.91 14.76 18.00
N PRO A 69 12.64 15.89 17.92
CA PRO A 69 12.93 16.82 19.02
C PRO A 69 11.84 17.90 19.25
N PHE A 70 10.82 17.99 18.40
CA PHE A 70 9.88 19.11 18.37
C PHE A 70 8.95 19.21 19.59
N ILE A 71 8.44 18.06 20.06
CA ILE A 71 7.50 17.99 21.19
C ILE A 71 8.06 18.52 22.52
N SER A 72 9.39 18.66 22.63
CA SER A 72 10.03 19.24 23.82
C SER A 72 9.56 20.67 24.12
N ASN A 73 9.04 21.39 23.13
CA ASN A 73 8.47 22.72 23.33
C ASN A 73 6.94 22.67 23.49
N LEU A 74 6.42 23.26 24.56
CA LEU A 74 4.99 23.23 24.90
C LEU A 74 4.11 23.97 23.86
N ASN A 75 4.59 25.04 23.24
CA ASN A 75 3.81 25.77 22.23
C ASN A 75 3.66 24.94 20.94
N VAL A 76 4.71 24.22 20.56
CA VAL A 76 4.66 23.26 19.45
C VAL A 76 3.66 22.15 19.74
N GLN A 77 3.70 21.58 20.95
CA GLN A 77 2.74 20.56 21.35
C GLN A 77 1.29 21.09 21.31
N GLN A 78 1.04 22.28 21.86
CA GLN A 78 -0.30 22.90 21.83
C GLN A 78 -0.78 23.19 20.40
N TYR A 79 0.11 23.66 19.53
CA TYR A 79 -0.17 23.89 18.11
C TYR A 79 -0.59 22.60 17.39
N ALA A 80 0.15 21.50 17.62
CA ALA A 80 -0.17 20.21 17.06
C ALA A 80 -1.52 19.68 17.57
N ILE A 81 -1.78 19.72 18.88
CA ILE A 81 -3.08 19.29 19.43
C ILE A 81 -4.24 20.17 18.92
N ARG A 82 -4.04 21.49 18.76
CA ARG A 82 -5.04 22.38 18.16
C ARG A 82 -5.32 22.02 16.70
N THR A 83 -4.30 21.60 15.96
CA THR A 83 -4.44 21.12 14.59
C THR A 83 -5.29 19.84 14.56
N LEU A 84 -4.97 18.84 15.39
CA LEU A 84 -5.75 17.60 15.48
C LEU A 84 -7.23 17.84 15.79
N ARG A 85 -7.55 18.80 16.68
CA ARG A 85 -8.93 19.15 17.06
C ARG A 85 -9.81 19.70 15.92
N LYS A 86 -9.21 20.13 14.80
CA LYS A 86 -9.98 20.64 13.65
C LYS A 86 -10.50 19.56 12.72
N PHE A 87 -9.99 18.34 12.83
CA PHE A 87 -10.34 17.25 11.94
C PHE A 87 -11.41 16.35 12.57
N SER A 88 -12.23 15.73 11.72
CA SER A 88 -13.25 14.79 12.17
C SER A 88 -12.63 13.50 12.71
N PRO A 89 -13.32 12.75 13.60
CA PRO A 89 -12.84 11.47 14.09
C PRO A 89 -12.44 10.50 12.97
N GLU A 90 -13.17 10.47 11.86
CA GLU A 90 -12.89 9.63 10.69
C GLU A 90 -11.53 9.96 10.06
N ALA A 91 -11.22 11.25 9.92
CA ALA A 91 -9.93 11.69 9.39
C ALA A 91 -8.77 11.35 10.35
N ILE A 92 -9.03 11.36 11.67
CA ILE A 92 -8.06 11.00 12.70
C ILE A 92 -7.82 9.48 12.73
N VAL A 93 -8.86 8.65 12.53
CA VAL A 93 -8.75 7.18 12.45
C VAL A 93 -7.70 6.76 11.44
N PHE A 94 -7.66 7.43 10.29
CA PHE A 94 -6.68 7.16 9.23
C PHE A 94 -5.23 7.25 9.72
N TYR A 95 -4.93 8.03 10.77
CA TYR A 95 -3.59 8.22 11.34
C TYR A 95 -3.40 7.59 12.73
N LEU A 96 -4.32 6.71 13.17
CA LEU A 96 -4.21 6.04 14.48
C LEU A 96 -2.87 5.33 14.70
N PRO A 97 -2.29 4.60 13.72
CA PRO A 97 -0.98 3.98 13.90
C PRO A 97 0.08 5.00 14.31
N GLN A 98 0.14 6.16 13.63
CA GLN A 98 1.08 7.23 13.94
C GLN A 98 0.76 7.92 15.29
N ILE A 99 -0.51 8.15 15.58
CA ILE A 99 -0.95 8.76 16.86
C ILE A 99 -0.52 7.90 18.05
N VAL A 100 -0.70 6.58 17.95
CA VAL A 100 -0.27 5.64 19.00
C VAL A 100 1.25 5.71 19.18
N GLN A 101 2.03 5.80 18.10
CA GLN A 101 3.48 6.01 18.22
C GLN A 101 3.84 7.35 18.87
N CYS A 102 3.07 8.43 18.65
CA CYS A 102 3.31 9.74 19.28
C CYS A 102 3.13 9.72 20.81
N LEU A 103 2.37 8.77 21.37
CA LEU A 103 2.16 8.66 22.82
C LEU A 103 3.45 8.41 23.60
N ARG A 104 4.50 7.89 22.95
CA ARG A 104 5.84 7.72 23.52
C ARG A 104 6.40 9.00 24.13
N HIS A 105 6.06 10.14 23.54
CA HIS A 105 6.64 11.44 23.88
C HIS A 105 5.63 12.38 24.56
N ASP A 106 4.41 11.92 24.88
CA ASP A 106 3.34 12.73 25.48
C ASP A 106 3.48 12.88 27.01
N TYR A 107 4.57 13.52 27.44
CA TYR A 107 4.89 13.73 28.86
C TYR A 107 3.87 14.63 29.57
N ASN A 108 3.27 15.59 28.86
CA ASN A 108 2.25 16.51 29.40
C ASN A 108 0.81 15.97 29.32
N HIS A 109 0.63 14.75 28.79
CA HIS A 109 -0.67 14.08 28.64
C HIS A 109 -1.70 14.83 27.78
N LEU A 110 -1.26 15.79 26.95
CA LEU A 110 -2.17 16.59 26.12
C LEU A 110 -2.77 15.74 24.99
N LEU A 111 -1.97 14.83 24.43
CA LEU A 111 -2.44 13.91 23.39
C LEU A 111 -3.39 12.87 23.99
N LYS A 112 -3.04 12.26 25.14
CA LYS A 112 -3.92 11.33 25.86
C LYS A 112 -5.29 11.96 26.17
N ARG A 113 -5.30 13.18 26.73
CA ARG A 113 -6.54 13.91 27.04
C ARG A 113 -7.37 14.22 25.79
N PHE A 114 -6.72 14.58 24.69
CA PHE A 114 -7.40 14.80 23.42
C PHE A 114 -8.05 13.51 22.91
N ILE A 115 -7.34 12.38 22.89
CA ILE A 115 -7.89 11.09 22.45
C ILE A 115 -9.09 10.68 23.31
N ILE A 116 -8.99 10.78 24.64
CA ILE A 116 -10.10 10.48 25.56
C ILE A 116 -11.32 11.39 25.31
N SER A 117 -11.12 12.64 24.88
CA SER A 117 -12.23 13.52 24.51
C SER A 117 -12.99 13.05 23.26
N ILE A 118 -12.33 12.35 22.33
CA ILE A 118 -12.96 11.75 21.15
C ILE A 118 -13.66 10.44 21.51
N VAL A 119 -13.01 9.61 22.35
CA VAL A 119 -13.54 8.29 22.76
C VAL A 119 -14.96 8.39 23.32
N LYS A 120 -15.23 9.44 24.09
CA LYS A 120 -16.56 9.68 24.68
C LYS A 120 -17.66 9.97 23.66
N ASN A 121 -17.31 10.37 22.45
CA ASN A 121 -18.25 10.89 21.46
C ASN A 121 -18.29 10.07 20.16
N SER A 122 -17.38 9.10 19.96
CA SER A 122 -17.33 8.30 18.74
C SER A 122 -16.98 6.86 19.04
N VAL A 123 -17.97 5.97 18.88
CA VAL A 123 -17.80 4.53 19.08
C VAL A 123 -16.88 3.95 18.00
N MET A 124 -17.06 4.40 16.76
CA MET A 124 -16.23 4.04 15.62
C MET A 124 -14.74 4.29 15.90
N PHE A 125 -14.39 5.53 16.26
CA PHE A 125 -13.02 5.90 16.57
C PHE A 125 -12.46 5.05 17.70
N THR A 126 -13.27 4.82 18.73
CA THR A 126 -12.89 4.08 19.92
C THR A 126 -12.53 2.63 19.62
N HIS A 127 -13.35 1.92 18.84
CA HIS A 127 -13.08 0.52 18.51
C HIS A 127 -11.81 0.40 17.64
N GLN A 128 -11.62 1.30 16.68
CA GLN A 128 -10.40 1.36 15.85
C GLN A 128 -9.16 1.67 16.70
N LEU A 129 -9.27 2.57 17.66
CA LEU A 129 -8.21 2.88 18.62
C LEU A 129 -7.83 1.63 19.42
N ILE A 130 -8.80 0.90 19.95
CA ILE A 130 -8.54 -0.31 20.74
C ILE A 130 -7.82 -1.38 19.91
N TRP A 131 -8.24 -1.61 18.67
CA TRP A 131 -7.55 -2.53 17.76
C TRP A 131 -6.09 -2.12 17.54
N THR A 132 -5.85 -0.82 17.34
CA THR A 132 -4.49 -0.26 17.19
C THR A 132 -3.68 -0.42 18.48
N LEU A 133 -4.27 -0.14 19.65
CA LEU A 133 -3.60 -0.31 20.96
C LEU A 133 -3.24 -1.78 21.21
N ARG A 134 -4.16 -2.72 20.98
CA ARG A 134 -3.91 -4.17 21.11
C ARG A 134 -2.80 -4.68 20.19
N THR A 135 -2.62 -4.03 19.05
CA THR A 135 -1.56 -4.38 18.10
C THR A 135 -0.17 -4.01 18.65
N GLU A 136 -0.06 -2.87 19.32
CA GLU A 136 1.21 -2.34 19.85
C GLU A 136 1.51 -2.81 21.29
N ILE A 137 0.49 -3.24 22.05
CA ILE A 137 0.69 -3.79 23.40
C ILE A 137 1.33 -5.18 23.31
N VAL A 138 2.47 -5.33 23.97
CA VAL A 138 3.20 -6.60 24.12
C VAL A 138 2.79 -7.28 25.43
N GLU A 139 2.18 -8.46 25.30
CA GLU A 139 1.83 -9.36 26.41
C GLU A 139 2.82 -10.53 26.48
N SER A 140 3.88 -10.38 27.28
CA SER A 140 4.98 -11.36 27.39
C SER A 140 4.54 -12.78 27.76
N ASN A 141 3.41 -12.92 28.47
CA ASN A 141 2.94 -14.21 28.97
C ASN A 141 2.38 -15.13 27.88
N HIS A 142 2.09 -14.58 26.70
CA HIS A 142 1.49 -15.31 25.58
C HIS A 142 2.47 -15.55 24.42
N LEU A 143 3.75 -15.20 24.62
CA LEU A 143 4.78 -15.28 23.59
C LEU A 143 5.77 -16.39 23.92
N THR A 144 6.21 -17.07 22.88
CA THR A 144 7.33 -18.02 22.94
C THR A 144 8.66 -17.28 23.15
N LEU A 145 9.69 -18.01 23.59
CA LEU A 145 11.04 -17.44 23.76
C LEU A 145 11.61 -16.89 22.44
N GLU A 146 11.29 -17.54 21.31
CA GLU A 146 11.71 -17.10 19.98
C GLU A 146 11.02 -15.78 19.61
N GLU A 147 9.71 -15.68 19.79
CA GLU A 147 8.97 -14.45 19.52
C GLU A 147 9.44 -13.29 20.40
N LEU A 148 9.78 -13.57 21.67
CA LEU A 148 10.32 -12.55 22.59
C LEU A 148 11.68 -11.99 22.13
N GLN A 149 12.51 -12.81 21.47
CA GLN A 149 13.80 -12.36 20.95
C GLN A 149 13.67 -11.44 19.73
N GLU A 150 12.58 -11.56 18.98
CA GLU A 150 12.30 -10.69 17.83
C GLU A 150 11.77 -9.31 18.24
N ILE A 151 11.27 -9.15 19.47
CA ILE A 151 10.71 -7.90 19.96
C ILE A 151 11.83 -6.93 20.35
N LYS A 152 11.78 -5.74 19.78
CA LYS A 152 12.75 -4.68 20.11
C LYS A 152 12.40 -4.04 21.45
N LEU A 153 13.42 -3.56 22.17
CA LEU A 153 13.25 -2.88 23.46
C LEU A 153 12.24 -1.71 23.38
N GLN A 154 12.26 -0.95 22.29
CA GLN A 154 11.34 0.18 22.10
C GLN A 154 9.87 -0.25 22.04
N GLU A 155 9.55 -1.48 21.62
CA GLU A 155 8.17 -1.98 21.63
C GLU A 155 7.67 -2.24 23.05
N PHE A 156 8.54 -2.75 23.94
CA PHE A 156 8.20 -2.91 25.36
C PHE A 156 7.97 -1.56 26.04
N GLU A 157 8.81 -0.57 25.78
CA GLU A 157 8.65 0.78 26.33
C GLU A 157 7.31 1.42 25.96
N LEU A 158 6.86 1.24 24.70
CA LEU A 158 5.54 1.71 24.30
C LEU A 158 4.43 0.90 24.98
N SER A 159 4.56 -0.43 25.00
CA SER A 159 3.59 -1.31 25.66
C SER A 159 3.30 -0.86 27.10
N ASP A 160 4.33 -0.48 27.86
CA ASP A 160 4.16 -0.03 29.24
C ASP A 160 3.45 1.32 29.37
N ILE A 161 3.55 2.19 28.36
CA ILE A 161 2.77 3.44 28.27
C ILE A 161 1.32 3.15 27.86
N LEU A 162 1.11 2.17 26.97
CA LEU A 162 -0.19 1.86 26.39
C LEU A 162 -1.09 1.02 27.30
N LYS A 163 -0.55 0.09 28.10
CA LYS A 163 -1.33 -0.72 29.05
C LYS A 163 -2.21 0.12 30.00
N PRO A 164 -1.70 1.12 30.74
CA PRO A 164 -2.54 1.96 31.60
C PRO A 164 -3.50 2.83 30.77
N PHE A 165 -3.05 3.34 29.61
CA PHE A 165 -3.90 4.15 28.75
C PHE A 165 -5.08 3.36 28.16
N TYR A 166 -4.86 2.09 27.80
CA TYR A 166 -5.91 1.17 27.36
C TYR A 166 -6.99 1.01 28.43
N ILE A 167 -6.59 0.88 29.70
CA ILE A 167 -7.54 0.82 30.83
C ILE A 167 -8.33 2.12 30.93
N ASP A 168 -7.69 3.29 30.76
CA ASP A 168 -8.37 4.59 30.77
C ASP A 168 -9.37 4.73 29.62
N VAL A 169 -9.02 4.23 28.43
CA VAL A 169 -9.92 4.18 27.27
C VAL A 169 -11.15 3.32 27.59
N ILE A 170 -10.98 2.11 28.11
CA ILE A 170 -12.11 1.23 28.46
C ILE A 170 -12.98 1.84 29.58
N LYS A 171 -12.37 2.51 30.57
CA LYS A 171 -13.10 3.21 31.63
C LYS A 171 -13.89 4.41 31.15
N ALA A 172 -13.52 5.00 30.01
CA ALA A 172 -14.22 6.14 29.44
C ALA A 172 -15.55 5.74 28.77
N PHE A 173 -15.83 4.44 28.64
CA PHE A 173 -17.01 3.95 27.95
C PHE A 173 -18.28 4.09 28.78
N ASP A 174 -19.39 4.32 28.08
CA ASP A 174 -20.72 4.06 28.63
C ASP A 174 -21.10 2.56 28.57
N SER A 175 -22.23 2.21 29.18
CA SER A 175 -22.71 0.82 29.27
C SER A 175 -23.05 0.19 27.91
N ASN A 176 -23.50 0.97 26.93
CA ASN A 176 -23.83 0.49 25.59
C ASN A 176 -22.56 0.26 24.76
N GLN A 177 -21.59 1.17 24.85
CA GLN A 177 -20.28 1.06 24.21
C GLN A 177 -19.54 -0.19 24.70
N ILE A 178 -19.55 -0.47 26.01
CA ILE A 178 -18.90 -1.69 26.57
C ILE A 178 -19.55 -2.95 26.01
N ARG A 179 -20.88 -2.97 25.87
CA ARG A 179 -21.60 -4.13 25.30
C ARG A 179 -21.19 -4.36 23.85
N LEU A 180 -21.26 -3.33 23.01
CA LEU A 180 -20.91 -3.42 21.58
C LEU A 180 -19.45 -3.85 21.40
N TYR A 181 -18.53 -3.24 22.14
CA TYR A 181 -17.12 -3.61 22.17
C TYR A 181 -16.93 -5.08 22.50
N LYS A 182 -17.53 -5.58 23.58
CA LYS A 182 -17.39 -6.99 23.98
C LYS A 182 -17.96 -7.94 22.93
N GLU A 183 -19.12 -7.62 22.35
CA GLU A 183 -19.74 -8.46 21.32
C GLU A 183 -18.89 -8.54 20.06
N GLU A 184 -18.41 -7.40 19.55
CA GLU A 184 -17.63 -7.34 18.32
C GLU A 184 -16.26 -8.01 18.47
N PHE A 185 -15.52 -7.65 19.51
CA PHE A 185 -14.17 -8.17 19.71
C PHE A 185 -14.21 -9.68 19.99
N HIS A 186 -15.17 -10.16 20.79
CA HIS A 186 -15.34 -11.60 21.03
C HIS A 186 -15.65 -12.38 19.76
N PHE A 187 -16.45 -11.81 18.85
CA PHE A 187 -16.77 -12.45 17.58
C PHE A 187 -15.54 -12.59 16.68
N PHE A 188 -14.79 -11.51 16.45
CA PHE A 188 -13.61 -11.57 15.59
C PHE A 188 -12.42 -12.30 16.23
N ASP A 189 -12.28 -12.25 17.56
CA ASP A 189 -11.27 -13.04 18.28
C ASP A 189 -11.53 -14.55 18.13
N LYS A 190 -12.80 -14.99 18.14
CA LYS A 190 -13.15 -16.40 17.88
C LYS A 190 -12.74 -16.84 16.47
N ILE A 191 -13.03 -16.02 15.46
CA ILE A 191 -12.69 -16.31 14.07
C ILE A 191 -11.17 -16.36 13.89
N THR A 192 -10.47 -15.36 14.42
CA THR A 192 -9.02 -15.25 14.25
C THR A 192 -8.29 -16.43 14.92
N LYS A 193 -8.78 -16.91 16.07
CA LYS A 193 -8.25 -18.12 16.73
C LYS A 193 -8.30 -19.37 15.86
N ILE A 194 -9.30 -19.50 14.98
CA ILE A 194 -9.42 -20.67 14.08
C ILE A 194 -8.21 -20.77 13.15
N SER A 195 -7.69 -19.64 12.64
CA SER A 195 -6.47 -19.64 11.81
C SER A 195 -5.29 -20.28 12.54
N GLY A 196 -5.10 -19.98 13.82
CA GLY A 196 -4.06 -20.59 14.66
C GLY A 196 -4.30 -22.08 14.93
N LEU A 197 -5.55 -22.49 15.18
CA LEU A 197 -5.91 -23.90 15.41
C LEU A 197 -5.70 -24.79 14.16
N LEU A 198 -5.73 -24.20 12.96
CA LEU A 198 -5.51 -24.92 11.70
C LEU A 198 -4.03 -25.13 11.35
N VAL A 199 -3.10 -24.42 11.99
CA VAL A 199 -1.65 -24.56 11.75
C VAL A 199 -1.16 -26.02 11.93
N PRO A 200 -1.46 -26.72 13.05
CA PRO A 200 -1.01 -28.10 13.25
C PRO A 200 -1.79 -29.14 12.42
N VAL A 201 -2.88 -28.76 11.75
CA VAL A 201 -3.71 -29.68 10.97
C VAL A 201 -3.05 -29.99 9.62
N GLU A 202 -3.10 -31.26 9.19
CA GLU A 202 -2.63 -31.70 7.88
C GLU A 202 -3.31 -30.93 6.73
N LYS A 203 -2.54 -30.50 5.72
CA LYS A 203 -2.99 -29.58 4.66
C LYS A 203 -4.33 -29.99 4.03
N ASP A 204 -4.50 -31.27 3.70
CA ASP A 204 -5.67 -31.79 3.01
C ASP A 204 -6.94 -31.77 3.87
N LYS A 205 -6.80 -31.82 5.21
CA LYS A 205 -7.91 -31.82 6.18
C LYS A 205 -8.26 -30.43 6.68
N ARG A 206 -7.42 -29.41 6.41
CA ARG A 206 -7.63 -28.04 6.93
C ARG A 206 -8.97 -27.44 6.50
N GLN A 207 -9.38 -27.67 5.25
CA GLN A 207 -10.62 -27.12 4.71
C GLN A 207 -11.86 -27.71 5.39
N GLU A 208 -11.88 -29.02 5.62
CA GLU A 208 -12.97 -29.70 6.33
C GLU A 208 -13.08 -29.21 7.78
N ARG A 209 -11.94 -29.13 8.48
CA ARG A 209 -11.88 -28.62 9.87
C ARG A 209 -12.27 -27.16 10.00
N LEU A 210 -11.94 -26.33 9.02
CA LEU A 210 -12.38 -24.93 8.99
C LEU A 210 -13.92 -24.85 9.02
N ILE A 211 -14.60 -25.62 8.15
CA ILE A 211 -16.06 -25.62 8.06
C ILE A 211 -16.68 -26.13 9.37
N GLU A 212 -16.09 -27.16 9.99
CA GLU A 212 -16.51 -27.69 11.29
C GLU A 212 -16.45 -26.63 12.40
N TYR A 213 -15.30 -25.95 12.55
CA TYR A 213 -15.13 -24.90 13.57
C TYR A 213 -16.02 -23.67 13.35
N MET A 214 -16.35 -23.36 12.11
CA MET A 214 -17.17 -22.18 11.77
C MET A 214 -18.68 -22.44 11.93
N LYS A 215 -19.12 -23.69 11.94
CA LYS A 215 -20.55 -24.07 11.95
C LYS A 215 -21.35 -23.45 13.10
N ASP A 216 -20.75 -23.34 14.27
CA ASP A 216 -21.40 -22.85 15.49
C ASP A 216 -21.20 -21.33 15.72
N ILE A 217 -20.45 -20.66 14.84
CA ILE A 217 -20.20 -19.21 14.93
C ILE A 217 -21.28 -18.47 14.15
N LYS A 218 -22.08 -17.67 14.85
CA LYS A 218 -23.11 -16.81 14.25
C LYS A 218 -22.87 -15.33 14.61
N PRO A 219 -23.01 -14.41 13.65
CA PRO A 219 -22.88 -12.97 13.93
C PRO A 219 -24.05 -12.48 14.77
N SER A 220 -23.77 -11.58 15.71
CA SER A 220 -24.78 -10.83 16.47
C SER A 220 -25.45 -9.78 15.58
N PHE A 221 -26.66 -9.36 15.93
CA PHE A 221 -27.47 -8.43 15.12
C PHE A 221 -26.82 -7.06 14.86
N ASN A 222 -26.00 -6.55 15.80
CA ASN A 222 -25.40 -5.20 15.74
C ASN A 222 -23.94 -5.20 15.27
N LEU A 223 -23.45 -6.33 14.73
CA LEU A 223 -22.06 -6.44 14.29
C LEU A 223 -21.84 -5.61 13.02
N TYR A 224 -20.65 -5.02 12.89
CA TYR A 224 -20.23 -4.31 11.68
C TYR A 224 -18.84 -4.79 11.26
N THR A 225 -18.42 -4.44 10.05
CA THR A 225 -17.10 -4.87 9.57
C THR A 225 -15.99 -4.03 10.20
N PRO A 226 -14.96 -4.61 10.83
CA PRO A 226 -13.87 -3.87 11.47
C PRO A 226 -13.10 -3.02 10.46
N THR A 227 -13.05 -3.47 9.21
CA THR A 227 -12.39 -2.78 8.12
C THR A 227 -13.22 -1.60 7.61
N ASN A 228 -14.55 -1.69 7.60
CA ASN A 228 -15.44 -0.58 7.22
C ASN A 228 -16.71 -0.50 8.10
N THR A 229 -16.72 0.46 9.01
CA THR A 229 -17.81 0.62 9.98
C THR A 229 -19.15 1.07 9.36
N GLN A 230 -19.14 1.49 8.09
CA GLN A 230 -20.34 1.84 7.32
C GLN A 230 -21.16 0.61 6.88
N PHE A 231 -20.62 -0.60 7.07
CA PHE A 231 -21.30 -1.84 6.72
C PHE A 231 -21.63 -2.67 7.97
N SER A 232 -22.92 -2.94 8.17
CA SER A 232 -23.39 -3.90 9.18
C SER A 232 -23.35 -5.32 8.61
N ILE A 233 -22.98 -6.29 9.44
CA ILE A 233 -22.90 -7.71 9.06
C ILE A 233 -24.27 -8.32 9.30
N THR A 234 -24.93 -8.77 8.22
CA THR A 234 -26.23 -9.44 8.27
C THR A 234 -26.09 -10.97 8.32
N GLY A 235 -24.95 -11.50 7.89
CA GLY A 235 -24.69 -12.94 7.89
C GLY A 235 -23.27 -13.29 7.45
N MET A 236 -22.99 -14.58 7.41
CA MET A 236 -21.71 -15.13 6.96
C MET A 236 -21.94 -16.41 6.16
N ASP A 237 -21.20 -16.58 5.08
CA ASP A 237 -21.20 -17.78 4.24
C ASP A 237 -20.06 -18.72 4.65
N TYR A 238 -20.25 -19.44 5.76
CA TYR A 238 -19.20 -20.31 6.30
C TYR A 238 -18.86 -21.50 5.39
N LEU A 239 -19.79 -21.93 4.52
CA LEU A 239 -19.56 -23.01 3.55
C LEU A 239 -18.65 -22.56 2.40
N ALA A 240 -18.72 -21.28 2.02
CA ALA A 240 -17.81 -20.70 1.03
C ALA A 240 -16.48 -20.21 1.62
N SER A 241 -16.26 -20.37 2.94
CA SER A 241 -14.98 -20.06 3.57
C SER A 241 -13.86 -20.97 3.04
N LYS A 242 -12.65 -20.43 2.88
CA LYS A 242 -11.53 -21.18 2.31
C LYS A 242 -10.25 -20.97 3.11
N THR A 243 -9.48 -22.03 3.27
CA THR A 243 -8.09 -21.93 3.70
C THR A 243 -7.22 -21.48 2.53
N LEU A 244 -6.34 -20.51 2.76
CA LEU A 244 -5.42 -20.02 1.73
C LEU A 244 -4.07 -20.75 1.87
N LYS A 245 -3.45 -21.05 0.71
CA LYS A 245 -2.14 -21.69 0.66
C LYS A 245 -1.05 -20.68 1.05
N SER A 246 -0.52 -20.79 2.26
CA SER A 246 0.71 -20.12 2.69
C SER A 246 1.64 -21.14 3.36
N ALA A 247 2.96 -21.00 3.17
CA ALA A 247 3.92 -22.04 3.50
C ALA A 247 3.95 -22.39 5.00
N LYS A 248 3.96 -21.38 5.88
CA LYS A 248 4.11 -21.53 7.34
C LYS A 248 2.87 -21.10 8.16
N LYS A 249 1.89 -20.47 7.53
CA LYS A 249 0.70 -19.88 8.16
C LYS A 249 -0.56 -20.36 7.45
N VAL A 250 -1.72 -20.25 8.10
CA VAL A 250 -3.01 -20.67 7.51
C VAL A 250 -4.00 -19.50 7.52
N PRO A 251 -3.84 -18.50 6.64
CA PRO A 251 -4.86 -17.47 6.48
C PRO A 251 -6.19 -18.10 6.04
N ILE A 252 -7.30 -17.54 6.53
CA ILE A 252 -8.64 -18.02 6.19
C ILE A 252 -9.44 -16.90 5.54
N LEU A 253 -10.07 -17.19 4.41
CA LEU A 253 -10.98 -16.30 3.70
C LEU A 253 -12.40 -16.63 4.12
N ILE A 254 -13.14 -15.62 4.59
CA ILE A 254 -14.51 -15.74 5.05
C ILE A 254 -15.38 -14.70 4.34
N PRO A 255 -16.40 -15.11 3.58
CA PRO A 255 -17.36 -14.19 3.00
C PRO A 255 -18.44 -13.78 3.98
N PHE A 256 -18.58 -12.47 4.20
CA PHE A 256 -19.68 -11.88 4.96
C PHE A 256 -20.77 -11.36 4.03
N TYR A 257 -22.02 -11.41 4.50
CA TYR A 257 -23.12 -10.65 3.93
C TYR A 257 -23.25 -9.37 4.72
N VAL A 258 -23.23 -8.24 4.02
CA VAL A 258 -23.26 -6.92 4.64
C VAL A 258 -24.31 -6.03 4.04
N LYS A 259 -24.81 -5.08 4.83
CA LYS A 259 -25.72 -4.03 4.40
C LYS A 259 -25.14 -2.66 4.78
N GLN A 260 -25.31 -1.68 3.91
CA GLN A 260 -24.90 -0.31 4.19
C GLN A 260 -25.76 0.28 5.30
N ARG A 261 -25.11 0.94 6.27
CA ARG A 261 -25.78 1.64 7.37
C ARG A 261 -26.35 2.98 6.90
N PRO A 262 -27.40 3.51 7.56
CA PRO A 262 -27.89 4.85 7.29
C PRO A 262 -26.78 5.90 7.49
N LEU A 263 -26.65 6.84 6.56
CA LEU A 263 -25.67 7.92 6.65
C LEU A 263 -26.01 8.86 7.83
N GLY A 264 -25.00 9.25 8.60
CA GLY A 264 -25.12 10.27 9.65
C GLY A 264 -25.43 9.76 11.07
N PHE A 265 -25.49 8.44 11.28
CA PHE A 265 -25.64 7.83 12.61
C PHE A 265 -24.33 7.16 13.06
N ASP A 266 -23.98 7.32 14.34
CA ASP A 266 -22.83 6.61 14.91
C ASP A 266 -23.20 5.16 15.31
N ILE A 267 -22.17 4.33 15.47
CA ILE A 267 -22.30 2.93 15.83
C ILE A 267 -23.02 2.79 17.17
N GLY A 268 -24.26 2.29 17.13
CA GLY A 268 -25.09 2.05 18.31
C GLY A 268 -26.38 2.89 18.35
N GLU A 269 -26.47 3.96 17.56
CA GLU A 269 -27.70 4.75 17.42
C GLU A 269 -28.75 4.04 16.56
N ASP A 270 -28.31 3.20 15.62
CA ASP A 270 -29.17 2.33 14.78
C ASP A 270 -30.06 1.38 15.59
N VAL A 271 -29.67 1.05 16.82
CA VAL A 271 -30.39 0.11 17.70
C VAL A 271 -31.77 0.68 18.08
N ASN A 272 -31.87 2.00 18.26
CA ASN A 272 -33.09 2.66 18.70
C ASN A 272 -34.18 2.68 17.60
N MET A 273 -33.79 2.71 16.33
CA MET A 273 -34.73 2.67 15.20
C MET A 273 -35.41 1.31 15.04
N ASN A 274 -34.67 0.20 15.16
CA ASN A 274 -35.25 -1.12 14.98
C ASN A 274 -36.11 -1.58 16.17
N GLN A 275 -35.82 -1.14 17.39
CA GLN A 275 -36.70 -1.35 18.54
C GLN A 275 -38.03 -0.58 18.41
N ASN A 276 -37.99 0.65 17.90
CA ASN A 276 -39.22 1.42 17.65
C ASN A 276 -40.07 0.81 16.52
N ASN A 277 -39.46 0.23 15.48
CA ASN A 277 -40.19 -0.48 14.43
C ASN A 277 -40.79 -1.82 14.90
N MET A 278 -40.16 -2.53 15.85
CA MET A 278 -40.77 -3.73 16.44
C MET A 278 -41.94 -3.40 17.39
N ASN A 279 -41.83 -2.32 18.18
CA ASN A 279 -42.90 -1.91 19.10
C ASN A 279 -44.08 -1.20 18.38
N GLY A 280 -43.86 -0.59 17.22
CA GLY A 280 -44.92 0.02 16.41
C GLY A 280 -45.88 -0.99 15.77
N ASN A 281 -45.46 -2.26 15.64
CA ASN A 281 -46.25 -3.30 14.98
C ASN A 281 -47.22 -4.05 15.90
N MET A 282 -47.22 -3.77 17.22
CA MET A 282 -48.09 -4.44 18.19
C MET A 282 -49.34 -3.63 18.58
N ASN A 283 -49.45 -2.37 18.15
CA ASN A 283 -50.58 -1.49 18.49
C ASN A 283 -51.65 -1.34 17.38
N ASN A 284 -51.63 -2.18 16.34
CA ASN A 284 -52.59 -2.09 15.22
C ASN A 284 -53.42 -3.37 15.01
N MET A 285 -53.75 -4.10 16.08
CA MET A 285 -54.86 -5.07 16.09
C MET A 285 -56.12 -4.41 16.63
N ASN A 286 -56.75 -3.54 15.82
CA ASN A 286 -58.18 -3.27 15.85
C ASN A 286 -58.57 -2.39 14.66
N GLY A 287 -59.14 -2.98 13.61
CA GLY A 287 -59.81 -2.22 12.56
C GLY A 287 -59.78 -2.84 11.16
N ASN A 288 -60.91 -3.43 10.80
CA ASN A 288 -61.39 -3.70 9.44
C ASN A 288 -60.74 -4.80 8.59
N MET A 289 -61.48 -5.92 8.52
CA MET A 289 -61.49 -6.83 7.39
C MET A 289 -61.92 -6.08 6.12
N ASN A 290 -61.08 -6.11 5.10
CA ASN A 290 -61.54 -6.29 3.72
C ASN A 290 -60.43 -6.93 2.89
N GLY A 291 -60.81 -8.01 2.21
CA GLY A 291 -59.88 -8.88 1.51
C GLY A 291 -59.26 -8.22 0.28
N ASN A 292 -57.94 -8.39 0.16
CA ASN A 292 -57.28 -8.75 -1.09
C ASN A 292 -55.90 -9.31 -0.76
N ASN A 293 -55.85 -10.63 -0.65
CA ASN A 293 -54.64 -11.41 -0.56
C ASN A 293 -54.15 -11.67 -1.99
N MET A 294 -53.06 -11.02 -2.40
CA MET A 294 -51.95 -11.61 -3.16
C MET A 294 -50.94 -10.51 -3.51
N ASN A 295 -49.66 -10.80 -3.26
CA ASN A 295 -48.44 -10.06 -3.65
C ASN A 295 -47.77 -9.15 -2.60
N ASN A 296 -47.71 -9.58 -1.33
CA ASN A 296 -46.74 -9.03 -0.35
C ASN A 296 -45.63 -10.03 -0.03
N THR A 297 -44.83 -10.41 -1.05
CA THR A 297 -43.62 -11.24 -0.82
C THR A 297 -42.46 -10.87 -1.75
N THR A 298 -42.38 -9.62 -2.21
CA THR A 298 -41.32 -9.24 -3.17
C THR A 298 -40.87 -7.79 -3.08
N GLN A 299 -40.70 -7.22 -1.86
CA GLN A 299 -40.13 -5.87 -1.71
C GLN A 299 -39.18 -5.68 -0.50
N ASN A 300 -38.52 -6.74 0.00
CA ASN A 300 -37.50 -6.61 1.07
C ASN A 300 -36.09 -7.10 0.71
N ASN A 301 -35.80 -7.43 -0.55
CA ASN A 301 -34.45 -7.79 -1.01
C ASN A 301 -33.63 -6.56 -1.45
N GLN A 302 -33.54 -5.53 -0.62
CA GLN A 302 -32.56 -4.45 -0.83
C GLN A 302 -31.18 -4.89 -0.29
N ASN A 303 -30.38 -5.42 -1.23
CA ASN A 303 -28.91 -5.41 -1.33
C ASN A 303 -28.09 -5.91 -0.13
N ASN A 304 -28.08 -7.23 0.12
CA ASN A 304 -26.95 -7.85 0.82
C ASN A 304 -25.74 -7.93 -0.12
N ILE A 305 -24.68 -7.19 0.18
CA ILE A 305 -23.41 -7.22 -0.55
C ILE A 305 -22.54 -8.33 0.06
N LYS A 306 -21.84 -9.11 -0.78
CA LYS A 306 -20.87 -10.10 -0.32
C LYS A 306 -19.51 -9.42 -0.14
N LEU A 307 -18.98 -9.41 1.08
CA LEU A 307 -17.66 -8.84 1.42
C LEU A 307 -16.75 -9.97 1.95
N PRO A 308 -15.87 -10.53 1.12
CA PRO A 308 -14.89 -11.49 1.58
C PRO A 308 -13.76 -10.81 2.35
N CYS A 309 -13.44 -11.34 3.53
CA CYS A 309 -12.32 -10.87 4.34
C CYS A 309 -11.36 -12.03 4.61
N ILE A 310 -10.06 -11.74 4.59
CA ILE A 310 -8.99 -12.67 4.96
C ILE A 310 -8.59 -12.36 6.40
N PHE A 311 -8.57 -13.39 7.22
CA PHE A 311 -8.03 -13.35 8.57
C PHE A 311 -6.62 -13.95 8.52
N LYS A 312 -5.63 -13.13 8.81
CA LYS A 312 -4.22 -13.54 8.92
C LYS A 312 -3.85 -13.64 10.40
N ALA A 313 -3.18 -14.74 10.77
CA ALA A 313 -2.58 -14.95 12.08
C ALA A 313 -1.10 -15.34 11.91
N GLY A 314 -0.24 -14.72 12.71
CA GLY A 314 1.21 -14.84 12.68
C GLY A 314 1.93 -13.87 11.73
N ASP A 315 1.23 -13.05 10.95
CA ASP A 315 1.82 -12.04 10.05
C ASP A 315 1.66 -10.62 10.61
N ASP A 316 2.73 -9.82 10.57
CA ASP A 316 2.66 -8.41 10.98
C ASP A 316 2.03 -7.54 9.87
N CYS A 317 0.70 -7.43 9.93
CA CYS A 317 -0.10 -6.67 8.97
C CYS A 317 0.06 -5.14 9.09
N ARG A 318 0.90 -4.64 10.01
CA ARG A 318 1.22 -3.20 10.08
C ARG A 318 1.96 -2.70 8.84
N HIS A 319 2.73 -3.56 8.17
CA HIS A 319 3.39 -3.24 6.89
C HIS A 319 2.35 -2.95 5.80
N ASP A 320 1.36 -3.84 5.65
CA ASP A 320 0.23 -3.65 4.74
C ASP A 320 -0.54 -2.37 5.08
N GLN A 321 -0.83 -2.15 6.36
CA GLN A 321 -1.56 -0.96 6.80
C GLN A 321 -0.83 0.34 6.42
N LEU A 322 0.50 0.41 6.64
CA LEU A 322 1.30 1.58 6.26
C LEU A 322 1.35 1.78 4.74
N ALA A 323 1.57 0.70 3.97
CA ALA A 323 1.59 0.78 2.51
C ALA A 323 0.26 1.28 1.95
N LEU A 324 -0.85 0.72 2.41
CA LEU A 324 -2.20 1.08 1.98
C LEU A 324 -2.58 2.50 2.41
N GLN A 325 -2.10 2.96 3.55
CA GLN A 325 -2.25 4.36 3.96
C GLN A 325 -1.58 5.29 2.94
N ILE A 326 -0.34 5.00 2.52
CA ILE A 326 0.37 5.81 1.51
C ILE A 326 -0.33 5.70 0.14
N ILE A 327 -0.78 4.51 -0.26
CA ILE A 327 -1.53 4.31 -1.52
C ILE A 327 -2.83 5.13 -1.50
N SER A 328 -3.55 5.16 -0.38
CA SER A 328 -4.77 5.97 -0.23
C SER A 328 -4.47 7.47 -0.28
N MET A 329 -3.31 7.91 0.23
CA MET A 329 -2.87 9.30 0.05
C MET A 329 -2.63 9.62 -1.43
N PHE A 330 -1.93 8.75 -2.17
CA PHE A 330 -1.72 8.95 -3.61
C PHE A 330 -3.03 8.96 -4.40
N GLN A 331 -3.94 8.05 -4.09
CA GLN A 331 -5.26 8.02 -4.72
C GLN A 331 -5.98 9.36 -4.56
N ARG A 332 -6.06 9.89 -3.33
CA ARG A 332 -6.70 11.20 -3.06
C ARG A 332 -6.01 12.35 -3.79
N VAL A 333 -4.69 12.28 -3.95
CA VAL A 333 -3.93 13.27 -4.74
C VAL A 333 -4.36 13.21 -6.20
N TYR A 334 -4.34 12.03 -6.82
CA TYR A 334 -4.71 11.86 -8.23
C TYR A 334 -6.17 12.24 -8.51
N GLU A 335 -7.10 11.84 -7.63
CA GLU A 335 -8.51 12.23 -7.70
C GLU A 335 -8.70 13.75 -7.62
N ARG A 336 -7.98 14.42 -6.72
CA ARG A 336 -8.09 15.87 -6.54
C ARG A 336 -7.64 16.68 -7.76
N ILE A 337 -6.66 16.19 -8.50
CA ILE A 337 -6.16 16.84 -9.71
C ILE A 337 -6.76 16.26 -10.99
N GLU A 338 -7.76 15.37 -10.86
CA GLU A 338 -8.45 14.70 -11.97
C GLU A 338 -7.49 13.96 -12.92
N LEU A 339 -6.37 13.45 -12.40
CA LEU A 339 -5.43 12.65 -13.16
C LEU A 339 -5.97 11.21 -13.25
N PRO A 340 -6.12 10.62 -14.45
CA PRO A 340 -6.77 9.31 -14.62
C PRO A 340 -5.81 8.17 -14.26
N LEU A 341 -5.41 8.13 -13.00
CA LEU A 341 -4.64 7.06 -12.39
C LEU A 341 -5.53 6.29 -11.44
N TYR A 342 -5.50 4.97 -11.55
CA TYR A 342 -6.36 4.10 -10.76
C TYR A 342 -5.57 3.39 -9.67
N LEU A 343 -5.97 3.58 -8.41
CA LEU A 343 -5.48 2.83 -7.26
C LEU A 343 -6.67 2.29 -6.48
N PHE A 344 -6.55 1.07 -5.98
CA PHE A 344 -7.54 0.45 -5.12
C PHE A 344 -6.93 0.14 -3.75
N PRO A 345 -6.94 1.09 -2.78
CA PRO A 345 -6.49 0.84 -1.43
C PRO A 345 -7.58 0.05 -0.67
N TYR A 346 -7.52 -1.28 -0.79
CA TYR A 346 -8.32 -2.16 0.04
C TYR A 346 -8.02 -1.93 1.52
N ARG A 347 -8.96 -2.25 2.41
CA ARG A 347 -8.79 -1.95 3.83
C ARG A 347 -8.14 -3.09 4.60
N VAL A 348 -7.21 -2.71 5.46
CA VAL A 348 -6.52 -3.60 6.40
C VAL A 348 -6.61 -3.02 7.80
N ILE A 349 -6.98 -3.86 8.75
CA ILE A 349 -6.96 -3.54 10.17
C ILE A 349 -6.19 -4.60 10.94
N THR A 350 -5.30 -4.16 11.81
CA THR A 350 -4.58 -5.02 12.75
C THR A 350 -5.43 -5.19 14.00
N THR A 351 -5.67 -6.44 14.42
CA THR A 351 -6.56 -6.75 15.56
C THR A 351 -5.78 -7.16 16.82
N GLY A 352 -4.47 -7.29 16.70
CA GLY A 352 -3.54 -7.68 17.76
C GLY A 352 -2.16 -7.96 17.18
N ARG A 353 -1.19 -8.27 18.04
CA ARG A 353 0.17 -8.60 17.58
C ARG A 353 0.15 -9.83 16.66
N GLY A 354 0.61 -9.65 15.42
CA GLY A 354 0.62 -10.69 14.39
C GLY A 354 -0.78 -11.10 13.88
N LEU A 355 -1.83 -10.35 14.21
CA LEU A 355 -3.21 -10.63 13.79
C LEU A 355 -3.74 -9.48 12.92
N GLY A 356 -4.43 -9.83 11.83
CA GLY A 356 -5.02 -8.83 10.95
C GLY A 356 -6.20 -9.35 10.14
N ILE A 357 -7.06 -8.40 9.74
CA ILE A 357 -8.19 -8.62 8.85
C ILE A 357 -7.98 -7.77 7.60
N ILE A 358 -8.11 -8.39 6.44
CA ILE A 358 -7.84 -7.79 5.13
C ILE A 358 -9.09 -7.95 4.25
N GLU A 359 -9.63 -6.86 3.72
CA GLU A 359 -10.70 -6.93 2.72
C GLU A 359 -10.15 -7.51 1.40
N CYS A 360 -10.86 -8.48 0.82
CA CYS A 360 -10.52 -8.98 -0.51
C CYS A 360 -10.88 -7.95 -1.58
N VAL A 361 -10.03 -7.85 -2.60
CA VAL A 361 -10.34 -7.08 -3.81
C VAL A 361 -11.53 -7.76 -4.52
N PRO A 362 -12.66 -7.06 -4.70
CA PRO A 362 -13.87 -7.66 -5.28
C PRO A 362 -13.63 -8.06 -6.74
N ASN A 363 -14.29 -9.11 -7.20
CA ASN A 363 -14.33 -9.52 -8.61
C ASN A 363 -12.95 -9.52 -9.29
N SER A 364 -11.95 -10.12 -8.64
CA SER A 364 -10.59 -10.11 -9.14
C SER A 364 -9.95 -11.48 -9.06
N LYS A 365 -8.94 -11.71 -9.91
CA LYS A 365 -8.13 -12.93 -9.95
C LYS A 365 -6.66 -12.55 -9.95
N SER A 366 -5.82 -13.33 -9.28
CA SER A 366 -4.37 -13.12 -9.39
C SER A 366 -3.87 -13.46 -10.79
N ARG A 367 -2.81 -12.81 -11.24
CA ARG A 367 -2.16 -13.11 -12.52
C ARG A 367 -1.72 -14.58 -12.57
N HIS A 368 -1.29 -15.15 -11.45
CA HIS A 368 -1.00 -16.58 -11.34
C HIS A 368 -2.23 -17.46 -11.62
N GLN A 369 -3.37 -17.19 -10.97
CA GLN A 369 -4.62 -17.92 -11.21
C GLN A 369 -5.10 -17.80 -12.66
N ILE A 370 -4.90 -16.63 -13.26
CA ILE A 370 -5.17 -16.44 -14.69
C ILE A 370 -4.25 -17.37 -15.50
N GLY A 371 -2.96 -17.46 -15.20
CA GLY A 371 -2.04 -18.40 -15.86
C GLY A 371 -2.47 -19.87 -15.73
N ASP A 372 -2.85 -20.30 -14.52
CA ASP A 372 -3.28 -21.69 -14.25
C ASP A 372 -4.58 -22.06 -14.95
N SER A 373 -5.49 -21.08 -15.11
CA SER A 373 -6.81 -21.30 -15.69
C SER A 373 -6.80 -21.48 -17.21
N ILE A 374 -5.62 -21.49 -17.83
CA ILE A 374 -5.49 -21.51 -19.27
C ILE A 374 -4.62 -22.67 -19.75
N ASN A 375 -4.93 -23.18 -20.94
CA ASN A 375 -4.11 -24.16 -21.66
C ASN A 375 -2.62 -23.77 -21.61
N ALA A 376 -1.76 -24.78 -21.46
CA ALA A 376 -0.31 -24.61 -21.34
C ALA A 376 0.24 -23.71 -22.47
N GLY A 377 0.69 -22.49 -22.11
CA GLY A 377 1.29 -21.53 -23.04
C GLY A 377 0.61 -20.16 -23.14
N ASP A 378 -0.58 -19.97 -22.56
CA ASP A 378 -1.31 -18.70 -22.72
C ASP A 378 -0.80 -17.57 -21.80
N ASN A 379 -0.82 -16.34 -22.33
CA ASN A 379 -0.28 -15.15 -21.67
C ASN A 379 -1.38 -14.11 -21.38
N LEU A 380 -1.01 -13.04 -20.65
CA LEU A 380 -1.95 -11.99 -20.26
C LEU A 380 -2.62 -11.29 -21.47
N TYR A 381 -1.87 -11.08 -22.56
CA TYR A 381 -2.39 -10.44 -23.77
C TYR A 381 -3.51 -11.25 -24.41
N ASN A 382 -3.31 -12.56 -24.57
CA ASN A 382 -4.32 -13.46 -25.10
C ASN A 382 -5.54 -13.62 -24.17
N TYR A 383 -5.33 -13.59 -22.85
CA TYR A 383 -6.42 -13.54 -21.89
C TYR A 383 -7.33 -12.32 -22.12
N PHE A 384 -6.76 -11.13 -22.33
CA PHE A 384 -7.53 -9.93 -22.66
C PHE A 384 -8.31 -10.10 -23.96
N ILE A 385 -7.71 -10.71 -25.01
CA ILE A 385 -8.42 -10.97 -26.26
C ILE A 385 -9.62 -11.90 -26.05
N ARG A 386 -9.44 -12.99 -25.29
CA ARG A 386 -10.53 -13.94 -25.01
C ARG A 386 -11.64 -13.34 -24.15
N LYS A 387 -11.29 -12.47 -23.21
CA LYS A 387 -12.25 -11.86 -22.27
C LYS A 387 -13.00 -10.67 -22.85
N TYR A 388 -12.29 -9.77 -23.51
CA TYR A 388 -12.82 -8.48 -23.97
C TYR A 388 -12.99 -8.38 -25.50
N GLY A 389 -12.60 -9.42 -26.24
CA GLY A 389 -12.66 -9.45 -27.70
C GLY A 389 -11.36 -8.97 -28.35
N ASN A 390 -11.37 -8.88 -29.68
CA ASN A 390 -10.18 -8.48 -30.43
C ASN A 390 -9.74 -7.05 -30.11
N VAL A 391 -8.52 -6.68 -30.51
CA VAL A 391 -7.92 -5.38 -30.20
C VAL A 391 -8.71 -4.17 -30.73
N HIS A 392 -9.67 -4.35 -31.65
CA HIS A 392 -10.47 -3.27 -32.22
C HIS A 392 -11.83 -3.12 -31.54
N THR A 393 -12.20 -4.00 -30.60
CA THR A 393 -13.48 -3.88 -29.87
C THR A 393 -13.42 -2.76 -28.85
N VAL A 394 -14.58 -2.15 -28.58
CA VAL A 394 -14.71 -1.07 -27.58
C VAL A 394 -14.38 -1.60 -26.18
N GLU A 395 -14.77 -2.84 -25.89
CA GLU A 395 -14.54 -3.53 -24.63
C GLU A 395 -13.05 -3.75 -24.39
N PHE A 396 -12.30 -4.23 -25.39
CA PHE A 396 -10.85 -4.39 -25.28
C PHE A 396 -10.16 -3.04 -25.08
N GLN A 397 -10.57 -2.02 -25.84
CA GLN A 397 -10.01 -0.68 -25.72
C GLN A 397 -10.23 -0.08 -24.33
N ARG A 398 -11.43 -0.25 -23.77
CA ARG A 398 -11.75 0.18 -22.40
C ARG A 398 -10.91 -0.56 -21.36
N ALA A 399 -10.83 -1.89 -21.46
CA ALA A 399 -10.04 -2.70 -20.54
C ALA A 399 -8.54 -2.37 -20.64
N ARG A 400 -8.03 -2.13 -21.85
CA ARG A 400 -6.65 -1.67 -22.08
C ARG A 400 -6.38 -0.31 -21.43
N MET A 401 -7.33 0.62 -21.52
CA MET A 401 -7.20 1.93 -20.89
C MET A 401 -7.15 1.81 -19.35
N ASN A 402 -8.07 1.03 -18.77
CA ASN A 402 -8.09 0.72 -17.34
C ASN A 402 -6.79 0.05 -16.88
N PHE A 403 -6.27 -0.88 -17.69
CA PHE A 403 -4.98 -1.51 -17.47
C PHE A 403 -3.85 -0.48 -17.45
N ILE A 404 -3.77 0.44 -18.43
CA ILE A 404 -2.74 1.48 -18.47
C ILE A 404 -2.83 2.43 -17.27
N HIS A 405 -4.03 2.92 -16.95
CA HIS A 405 -4.28 3.83 -15.82
C HIS A 405 -3.84 3.23 -14.48
N SER A 406 -4.19 1.96 -14.24
CA SER A 406 -3.84 1.25 -13.01
C SER A 406 -2.38 0.82 -12.98
N MET A 407 -1.84 0.34 -14.10
CA MET A 407 -0.45 -0.09 -14.22
C MET A 407 0.52 1.08 -14.00
N ALA A 408 0.22 2.27 -14.54
CA ALA A 408 1.01 3.48 -14.28
C ALA A 408 0.98 3.83 -12.78
N ALA A 409 -0.20 3.86 -12.17
CA ALA A 409 -0.35 4.21 -10.76
C ALA A 409 0.40 3.24 -9.83
N TYR A 410 0.22 1.93 -10.02
CA TYR A 410 0.89 0.91 -9.22
C TYR A 410 2.39 0.79 -9.51
N SER A 411 2.86 1.17 -10.70
CA SER A 411 4.30 1.27 -11.00
C SER A 411 4.95 2.41 -10.21
N ILE A 412 4.29 3.56 -10.08
CA ILE A 412 4.74 4.67 -9.21
C ILE A 412 4.79 4.21 -7.74
N VAL A 413 3.72 3.55 -7.26
CA VAL A 413 3.65 3.02 -5.89
C VAL A 413 4.78 2.02 -5.62
N SER A 414 4.94 1.03 -6.50
CA SER A 414 6.00 0.01 -6.39
C SER A 414 7.38 0.64 -6.33
N PHE A 415 7.63 1.66 -7.14
CA PHE A 415 8.89 2.38 -7.12
C PHE A 415 9.10 3.14 -5.80
N ILE A 416 8.16 4.02 -5.40
CA ILE A 416 8.32 4.89 -4.22
C ILE A 416 8.41 4.06 -2.93
N LEU A 417 7.55 3.05 -2.77
CA LEU A 417 7.56 2.16 -1.62
C LEU A 417 8.65 1.08 -1.72
N SER A 418 9.34 0.96 -2.85
CA SER A 418 10.35 -0.07 -3.12
C SER A 418 9.82 -1.48 -2.79
N ILE A 419 8.65 -1.83 -3.36
CA ILE A 419 8.01 -3.12 -3.12
C ILE A 419 8.85 -4.21 -3.81
N LYS A 420 9.37 -5.16 -3.03
CA LYS A 420 10.35 -6.14 -3.53
C LYS A 420 9.74 -7.45 -4.01
N ASP A 421 8.62 -7.88 -3.42
CA ASP A 421 8.04 -9.20 -3.69
C ASP A 421 6.88 -9.13 -4.70
N ARG A 422 7.19 -8.80 -5.96
CA ARG A 422 6.21 -8.57 -7.06
C ARG A 422 6.07 -9.75 -8.02
N HIS A 423 5.92 -10.95 -7.49
CA HIS A 423 5.58 -12.14 -8.28
C HIS A 423 4.11 -12.11 -8.76
N ASN A 424 3.75 -12.99 -9.71
CA ASN A 424 2.43 -13.02 -10.35
C ASN A 424 1.26 -13.38 -9.40
N GLY A 425 1.54 -13.90 -8.20
CA GLY A 425 0.51 -14.16 -7.19
C GLY A 425 0.04 -12.88 -6.50
N ASN A 426 0.90 -11.85 -6.42
CA ASN A 426 0.64 -10.59 -5.72
C ASN A 426 0.15 -9.46 -6.65
N ILE A 427 -0.12 -9.77 -7.91
CA ILE A 427 -0.68 -8.86 -8.90
C ILE A 427 -2.05 -9.42 -9.30
N MET A 428 -3.10 -8.67 -9.01
CA MET A 428 -4.47 -9.01 -9.36
C MET A 428 -4.94 -8.25 -10.59
N LEU A 429 -5.91 -8.83 -11.29
CA LEU A 429 -6.66 -8.22 -12.36
C LEU A 429 -8.16 -8.32 -12.05
N ASP A 430 -8.87 -7.20 -12.09
CA ASP A 430 -10.32 -7.18 -11.90
C ASP A 430 -11.10 -7.48 -13.22
N GLU A 431 -12.43 -7.45 -13.14
CA GLU A 431 -13.29 -7.69 -14.30
C GLU A 431 -13.30 -6.55 -15.34
N ASP A 432 -12.82 -5.35 -14.98
CA ASP A 432 -12.78 -4.18 -15.86
C ASP A 432 -11.40 -3.95 -16.51
N GLY A 433 -10.40 -4.76 -16.13
CA GLY A 433 -9.05 -4.71 -16.67
C GLY A 433 -8.04 -3.92 -15.82
N HIS A 434 -8.40 -3.50 -14.60
CA HIS A 434 -7.45 -2.84 -13.71
C HIS A 434 -6.48 -3.83 -13.07
N VAL A 435 -5.21 -3.43 -13.02
CA VAL A 435 -4.17 -4.08 -12.24
C VAL A 435 -4.23 -3.59 -10.79
N ILE A 436 -4.23 -4.50 -9.84
CA ILE A 436 -4.27 -4.18 -8.40
C ILE A 436 -3.17 -4.96 -7.70
N HIS A 437 -2.22 -4.27 -7.06
CA HIS A 437 -1.19 -4.94 -6.26
C HIS A 437 -1.73 -5.28 -4.87
N ILE A 438 -1.40 -6.48 -4.39
CA ILE A 438 -1.73 -6.96 -3.04
C ILE A 438 -0.46 -7.45 -2.31
N ASP A 439 -0.61 -7.73 -1.01
CA ASP A 439 0.44 -8.22 -0.11
C ASP A 439 1.67 -7.32 -0.07
N PHE A 440 1.64 -6.34 0.85
CA PHE A 440 2.71 -5.35 1.00
C PHE A 440 3.63 -5.69 2.18
N GLY A 441 3.81 -6.97 2.49
CA GLY A 441 4.71 -7.42 3.55
C GLY A 441 6.19 -7.06 3.33
N PHE A 442 6.59 -6.77 2.08
CA PHE A 442 7.97 -6.49 1.68
C PHE A 442 8.13 -5.09 1.06
N ILE A 443 7.95 -4.05 1.88
CA ILE A 443 8.16 -2.64 1.52
C ILE A 443 9.48 -2.09 2.08
N PHE A 444 9.96 -1.02 1.47
CA PHE A 444 11.21 -0.33 1.79
C PHE A 444 12.43 -1.27 1.79
N ASP A 445 13.01 -1.52 2.96
CA ASP A 445 14.27 -2.24 3.12
C ASP A 445 14.12 -3.74 3.39
N ILE A 446 12.88 -4.27 3.45
CA ILE A 446 12.65 -5.71 3.62
C ILE A 446 12.79 -6.42 2.27
N LEU A 447 13.64 -7.46 2.24
CA LEU A 447 13.80 -8.35 1.09
C LEU A 447 13.06 -9.68 1.31
N PRO A 448 12.37 -10.23 0.29
CA PRO A 448 11.93 -11.62 0.33
C PRO A 448 13.16 -12.55 0.42
N GLY A 449 13.06 -13.63 1.20
CA GLY A 449 14.16 -14.59 1.40
C GLY A 449 15.22 -14.21 2.44
N GLY A 450 15.07 -13.09 3.16
CA GLY A 450 15.95 -12.71 4.28
C GLY A 450 17.38 -12.38 3.84
N LYS A 451 18.40 -12.91 4.55
CA LYS A 451 19.83 -12.58 4.31
C LYS A 451 20.38 -13.02 2.95
N PHE A 452 19.66 -13.90 2.24
CA PHE A 452 20.03 -14.40 0.91
C PHE A 452 19.14 -13.83 -0.21
N GLY A 453 18.26 -12.88 0.13
CA GLY A 453 17.41 -12.20 -0.85
C GLY A 453 18.27 -11.41 -1.85
N ILE A 454 18.11 -11.71 -3.13
CA ILE A 454 18.70 -10.90 -4.20
C ILE A 454 17.83 -9.66 -4.33
N GLU A 455 18.44 -8.48 -4.19
CA GLU A 455 17.72 -7.22 -4.38
C GLU A 455 17.18 -7.15 -5.81
N GLN A 456 15.86 -6.98 -5.95
CA GLN A 456 15.28 -6.61 -7.25
C GLN A 456 15.89 -5.28 -7.68
N VAL A 457 16.73 -5.35 -8.72
CA VAL A 457 17.40 -4.21 -9.35
C VAL A 457 16.41 -3.39 -10.19
N VAL A 458 15.23 -3.94 -10.46
CA VAL A 458 14.20 -3.34 -11.32
C VAL A 458 13.35 -2.35 -10.52
N PRO A 459 13.14 -1.11 -11.00
CA PRO A 459 12.32 -0.13 -10.28
C PRO A 459 10.87 -0.56 -10.06
N PHE A 460 10.27 -1.24 -11.04
CA PHE A 460 8.93 -1.83 -10.98
C PHE A 460 8.79 -2.91 -12.04
N LYS A 461 7.81 -3.81 -11.89
CA LYS A 461 7.59 -4.92 -12.83
C LYS A 461 6.92 -4.40 -14.10
N LEU A 462 7.53 -4.66 -15.26
CA LEU A 462 6.98 -4.36 -16.57
C LEU A 462 7.37 -5.50 -17.52
N THR A 463 6.48 -6.47 -17.71
CA THR A 463 6.79 -7.69 -18.47
C THR A 463 6.43 -7.55 -19.94
N THR A 464 6.98 -8.44 -20.80
CA THR A 464 6.66 -8.48 -22.23
C THR A 464 5.15 -8.56 -22.49
N GLU A 465 4.40 -9.35 -21.74
CA GLU A 465 2.94 -9.46 -21.93
C GLU A 465 2.19 -8.16 -21.56
N MET A 466 2.72 -7.37 -20.62
CA MET A 466 2.17 -6.06 -20.26
C MET A 466 2.48 -5.04 -21.37
N LEU A 467 3.69 -5.09 -21.95
CA LEU A 467 4.06 -4.28 -23.10
C LEU A 467 3.23 -4.61 -24.35
N ALA A 468 2.92 -5.90 -24.56
CA ALA A 468 2.05 -6.33 -25.64
C ALA A 468 0.63 -5.74 -25.49
N LEU A 469 0.09 -5.69 -24.27
CA LEU A 469 -1.18 -5.00 -23.99
C LEU A 469 -1.11 -3.50 -24.25
N MET A 470 0.05 -2.88 -24.03
CA MET A 470 0.29 -1.46 -24.32
C MET A 470 0.53 -1.19 -25.81
N GLY A 471 0.59 -2.21 -26.68
CA GLY A 471 0.66 -2.02 -28.13
C GLY A 471 2.07 -2.15 -28.73
N GLU A 472 3.08 -2.53 -27.95
CA GLU A 472 4.44 -2.69 -28.47
C GLU A 472 4.55 -3.89 -29.41
N GLU A 473 4.91 -3.66 -30.67
CA GLU A 473 4.85 -4.65 -31.75
C GLU A 473 5.73 -5.87 -31.49
N GLN A 474 6.98 -5.65 -31.07
CA GLN A 474 7.92 -6.72 -30.72
C GLN A 474 7.36 -7.64 -29.62
N ALA A 475 6.70 -7.05 -28.62
CA ALA A 475 6.12 -7.79 -27.51
C ALA A 475 4.85 -8.56 -27.92
N ILE A 476 4.05 -8.00 -28.83
CA ILE A 476 2.88 -8.67 -29.42
C ILE A 476 3.32 -9.90 -30.23
N GLU A 477 4.36 -9.77 -31.05
CA GLU A 477 4.89 -10.90 -31.82
C GLU A 477 5.38 -12.04 -30.93
N GLU A 478 6.13 -11.73 -29.87
CA GLU A 478 6.59 -12.72 -28.89
C GLU A 478 5.43 -13.41 -28.16
N SER A 479 4.38 -12.65 -27.85
CA SER A 479 3.19 -13.16 -27.19
C SER A 479 2.37 -14.08 -28.10
N ARG A 480 2.31 -13.80 -29.41
CA ARG A 480 1.65 -14.66 -30.41
C ARG A 480 2.43 -15.95 -30.68
N LYS A 481 3.76 -15.91 -30.72
CA LYS A 481 4.61 -17.11 -30.94
C LYS A 481 4.47 -18.18 -29.86
N LYS A 482 3.99 -17.82 -28.66
CA LYS A 482 3.75 -18.73 -27.54
C LYS A 482 2.35 -19.36 -27.55
N ASP A 483 1.48 -18.99 -28.48
CA ASP A 483 0.14 -19.56 -28.63
C ASP A 483 0.22 -20.99 -29.23
N PRO A 484 -0.18 -22.05 -28.50
CA PRO A 484 -0.16 -23.42 -29.00
C PRO A 484 -1.07 -23.67 -30.21
N SER A 485 -2.05 -22.78 -30.46
CA SER A 485 -3.01 -22.94 -31.56
C SER A 485 -2.45 -22.58 -32.95
N GLN A 486 -1.25 -21.99 -33.03
CA GLN A 486 -0.59 -21.62 -34.29
C GLN A 486 0.69 -22.42 -34.58
N LEU A 487 0.97 -23.51 -33.84
CA LEU A 487 1.99 -24.47 -34.28
C LEU A 487 1.57 -25.05 -35.64
N PRO A 488 2.38 -24.92 -36.70
CA PRO A 488 1.99 -25.45 -38.01
C PRO A 488 1.78 -26.95 -37.90
N GLY A 489 0.53 -27.37 -38.13
CA GLY A 489 0.21 -28.78 -38.29
C GLY A 489 1.09 -29.38 -39.38
N ASN A 490 1.60 -30.58 -39.13
CA ASN A 490 2.32 -31.38 -40.11
C ASN A 490 1.51 -31.48 -41.41
N SER A 491 1.82 -30.61 -42.38
CA SER A 491 1.48 -30.84 -43.76
C SER A 491 2.46 -31.88 -44.28
N SER A 492 1.98 -33.11 -44.41
CA SER A 492 2.65 -34.20 -45.11
C SER A 492 3.00 -33.76 -46.53
N SER A 493 4.25 -33.41 -46.77
CA SER A 493 4.83 -33.31 -48.11
C SER A 493 5.75 -34.51 -48.32
N SER A 494 5.29 -35.37 -49.21
CA SER A 494 6.01 -36.50 -49.77
C SER A 494 7.20 -36.02 -50.60
N SER A 495 8.42 -36.45 -50.27
CA SER A 495 9.51 -36.54 -51.23
C SER A 495 10.33 -37.79 -50.98
N SER A 496 10.36 -38.63 -52.00
CA SER A 496 10.97 -39.94 -52.09
C SER A 496 12.47 -39.87 -52.37
N ARG A 497 13.18 -40.85 -51.78
CA ARG A 497 14.39 -41.55 -52.26
C ARG A 497 15.71 -40.77 -52.40
N GLY A 498 16.68 -41.23 -51.62
CA GLY A 498 18.11 -41.13 -51.88
C GLY A 498 18.88 -42.07 -50.95
N ASN A 499 18.99 -43.33 -51.37
CA ASN A 499 19.70 -44.42 -50.70
C ASN A 499 21.22 -44.23 -50.84
N ASN A 500 21.99 -44.35 -49.75
CA ASN A 500 23.31 -45.00 -49.79
C ASN A 500 23.77 -45.36 -48.39
N GLY A 501 24.11 -46.64 -48.22
CA GLY A 501 24.51 -47.25 -46.95
C GLY A 501 26.01 -47.09 -46.64
N GLY A 502 26.33 -47.43 -45.41
CA GLY A 502 27.69 -47.53 -44.89
C GLY A 502 27.68 -47.95 -43.42
N MET A 503 27.76 -49.25 -43.19
CA MET A 503 28.00 -49.87 -41.88
C MET A 503 29.40 -49.55 -41.35
N SER A 504 29.51 -49.20 -40.06
CA SER A 504 30.49 -49.81 -39.14
C SER A 504 30.34 -49.27 -37.72
N SER A 505 30.04 -50.18 -36.80
CA SER A 505 30.31 -50.06 -35.36
C SER A 505 31.82 -50.01 -35.08
N VAL A 506 32.23 -49.31 -34.01
CA VAL A 506 33.07 -49.82 -32.89
C VAL A 506 33.58 -48.64 -32.03
N SER A 507 33.59 -48.92 -30.73
CA SER A 507 34.06 -48.19 -29.54
C SER A 507 35.45 -47.52 -29.59
N GLY A 508 35.64 -46.49 -28.76
CA GLY A 508 36.92 -46.24 -28.06
C GLY A 508 37.33 -44.79 -27.76
N MET A 509 37.38 -44.47 -26.46
CA MET A 509 38.42 -43.66 -25.76
C MET A 509 38.43 -42.11 -25.82
N SER A 510 38.13 -41.54 -24.64
CA SER A 510 38.90 -40.57 -23.83
C SER A 510 39.83 -39.51 -24.46
N SER A 511 39.62 -38.23 -24.06
CA SER A 511 40.64 -37.24 -23.62
C SER A 511 39.90 -35.91 -23.28
N SER A 512 39.84 -35.42 -22.03
CA SER A 512 40.80 -34.60 -21.26
C SER A 512 41.24 -33.29 -21.92
N ILE A 513 40.90 -32.14 -21.29
CA ILE A 513 41.58 -30.80 -21.26
C ILE A 513 40.77 -29.95 -20.24
N THR A 514 41.17 -29.92 -18.96
CA THR A 514 42.03 -28.95 -18.24
C THR A 514 41.42 -27.57 -17.94
N ASN A 515 41.24 -27.34 -16.65
CA ASN A 515 41.04 -26.05 -15.98
C ASN A 515 42.24 -25.11 -16.19
N ASN A 516 41.97 -23.80 -16.29
CA ASN A 516 42.97 -22.78 -16.01
C ASN A 516 42.38 -21.65 -15.14
N THR A 517 43.06 -21.42 -14.03
CA THR A 517 42.81 -20.41 -13.00
C THR A 517 44.04 -19.50 -12.95
N ILE A 518 43.89 -18.18 -13.06
CA ILE A 518 44.90 -17.16 -12.68
C ILE A 518 44.10 -15.88 -12.31
N ALA A 519 43.88 -15.51 -11.04
CA ALA A 519 44.75 -14.81 -10.09
C ALA A 519 45.20 -13.40 -10.54
N SER A 520 44.64 -12.35 -9.93
CA SER A 520 45.12 -10.96 -10.07
C SER A 520 45.45 -10.35 -8.72
N THR A 521 46.72 -9.99 -8.58
CA THR A 521 47.41 -9.47 -7.40
C THR A 521 47.19 -7.97 -7.20
N SER A 522 47.17 -7.57 -5.94
CA SER A 522 47.15 -6.21 -5.41
C SER A 522 48.45 -5.44 -5.66
N ASN A 523 48.39 -4.11 -5.75
CA ASN A 523 49.45 -3.22 -5.24
C ASN A 523 48.93 -1.79 -4.98
N ASN A 524 49.23 -1.29 -3.77
CA ASN A 524 49.15 0.10 -3.35
C ASN A 524 50.42 0.87 -3.77
N ILE A 525 50.36 2.21 -3.89
CA ILE A 525 51.34 3.19 -3.37
C ILE A 525 50.76 4.63 -3.48
N THR A 526 51.21 5.45 -2.54
CA THR A 526 50.79 6.75 -2.00
C THR A 526 51.15 8.04 -2.79
N SER A 527 50.28 9.06 -2.63
CA SER A 527 50.45 10.54 -2.55
C SER A 527 51.59 11.32 -3.23
N THR A 528 51.24 12.45 -3.87
CA THR A 528 51.85 13.79 -3.65
C THR A 528 51.09 14.92 -4.35
N SER A 529 51.17 16.10 -3.73
CA SER A 529 50.60 17.42 -4.06
C SER A 529 51.18 18.12 -5.29
N GLY A 530 50.39 18.99 -5.95
CA GLY A 530 50.92 20.00 -6.88
C GLY A 530 49.83 20.85 -7.54
N GLY A 531 49.83 22.15 -7.27
CA GLY A 531 48.86 23.11 -7.82
C GLY A 531 49.12 23.51 -9.27
N GLY A 532 48.08 24.02 -9.94
CA GLY A 532 48.16 24.56 -11.28
C GLY A 532 46.93 25.37 -11.63
N LYS A 533 47.09 26.69 -11.68
CA LYS A 533 46.12 27.69 -12.13
C LYS A 533 45.78 27.47 -13.62
N SER A 534 44.53 27.74 -14.01
CA SER A 534 44.22 28.37 -15.30
C SER A 534 42.91 29.16 -15.23
N LYS A 535 43.05 30.44 -15.57
CA LYS A 535 42.03 31.47 -15.79
C LYS A 535 41.36 31.27 -17.17
N VAL A 536 40.35 32.10 -17.44
CA VAL A 536 39.76 32.55 -18.74
C VAL A 536 38.38 31.91 -18.97
N SER A 537 37.27 32.60 -19.21
CA SER A 537 36.92 34.03 -19.31
C SER A 537 35.39 34.14 -19.18
N ILE A 538 34.94 35.17 -18.47
CA ILE A 538 33.57 35.67 -18.44
C ILE A 538 33.27 36.37 -19.78
N LYS A 539 32.07 36.18 -20.32
CA LYS A 539 31.41 37.18 -21.18
C LYS A 539 29.95 37.28 -20.76
N ASP A 540 29.64 38.40 -20.14
CA ASP A 540 28.31 38.93 -19.86
C ASP A 540 27.67 39.48 -21.14
N THR A 541 26.36 39.28 -21.30
CA THR A 541 25.43 40.26 -21.92
C THR A 541 23.99 40.06 -21.43
N ASN A 542 23.57 40.92 -20.50
CA ASN A 542 22.28 41.67 -20.38
C ASN A 542 21.26 41.55 -21.56
N LEU A 543 19.95 41.76 -21.46
CA LEU A 543 18.87 41.89 -20.46
C LEU A 543 17.54 42.03 -21.27
N ASP A 544 16.40 41.72 -20.65
CA ASP A 544 15.01 42.16 -20.95
C ASP A 544 14.18 41.55 -22.11
N SER A 545 13.12 40.81 -21.77
CA SER A 545 11.72 41.30 -21.80
C SER A 545 10.66 40.21 -21.52
N LYS A 546 9.54 40.64 -20.93
CA LYS A 546 8.40 39.86 -20.41
C LYS A 546 7.43 39.37 -21.50
N SER A 547 6.92 38.13 -21.41
CA SER A 547 5.51 37.77 -21.71
C SER A 547 5.14 36.31 -21.40
N ASN A 548 4.12 36.12 -20.53
CA ASN A 548 3.16 35.00 -20.33
C ASN A 548 3.57 33.50 -20.42
N PRO A 549 3.25 32.67 -19.41
CA PRO A 549 3.34 31.21 -19.48
C PRO A 549 1.95 30.58 -19.72
N SER A 550 1.62 30.33 -20.98
CA SER A 550 0.60 29.35 -21.33
C SER A 550 0.95 28.78 -22.70
N ASN A 551 1.06 27.45 -22.76
CA ASN A 551 1.59 26.62 -23.86
C ASN A 551 3.11 26.40 -23.81
N VAL A 552 3.55 25.54 -22.88
CA VAL A 552 4.77 24.76 -23.12
C VAL A 552 4.35 23.51 -23.89
N ASN A 553 4.63 23.54 -25.19
CA ASN A 553 4.52 22.38 -26.06
C ASN A 553 5.66 21.41 -25.67
N VAL A 554 5.33 20.37 -24.89
CA VAL A 554 6.28 19.33 -24.48
C VAL A 554 6.46 18.39 -25.66
N ASN A 555 7.29 18.80 -26.63
CA ASN A 555 7.90 17.94 -27.62
C ASN A 555 8.97 18.76 -28.36
N SER A 556 10.19 18.77 -27.82
CA SER A 556 11.42 18.79 -28.61
C SER A 556 12.64 18.93 -27.70
N GLU A 557 13.67 18.18 -28.08
CA GLU A 557 15.05 18.26 -27.59
C GLU A 557 15.37 17.48 -26.31
N LEU A 558 15.36 16.14 -26.44
CA LEU A 558 16.46 15.22 -26.07
C LEU A 558 15.99 13.76 -26.21
N ASP A 559 15.65 13.31 -27.42
CA ASP A 559 15.45 11.88 -27.71
C ASP A 559 16.12 11.55 -29.05
N SER A 560 17.28 10.90 -28.98
CA SER A 560 17.92 10.23 -30.11
C SER A 560 17.72 8.71 -30.02
N ASP A 561 16.55 8.27 -29.55
CA ASP A 561 16.06 6.89 -29.72
C ASP A 561 15.01 6.92 -30.85
N THR A 562 15.42 6.49 -32.04
CA THR A 562 14.62 6.49 -33.28
C THR A 562 13.63 5.32 -33.36
N ASN A 563 13.12 4.81 -32.24
CA ASN A 563 12.03 3.83 -32.23
C ASN A 563 10.74 4.52 -31.78
N GLU A 564 9.81 4.67 -32.72
CA GLU A 564 8.48 5.21 -32.44
C GLU A 564 7.69 4.18 -31.62
N HIS A 565 7.51 4.46 -30.33
CA HIS A 565 6.71 3.62 -29.44
C HIS A 565 5.22 3.77 -29.74
N SER A 566 4.44 2.75 -29.38
CA SER A 566 2.99 2.75 -29.56
C SER A 566 2.28 3.85 -28.76
N GLU A 567 1.18 4.38 -29.29
CA GLU A 567 0.37 5.42 -28.62
C GLU A 567 -0.06 5.02 -27.18
N PRO A 568 -0.53 3.79 -26.91
CA PRO A 568 -0.92 3.41 -25.55
C PRO A 568 0.29 3.27 -24.60
N TYR A 569 1.47 2.89 -25.09
CA TYR A 569 2.69 2.95 -24.29
C TYR A 569 3.11 4.41 -23.99
N ASN A 570 3.02 5.30 -24.97
CA ASN A 570 3.30 6.73 -24.75
C ASN A 570 2.36 7.34 -23.71
N LEU A 571 1.08 6.94 -23.71
CA LEU A 571 0.12 7.30 -22.66
C LEU A 571 0.56 6.79 -21.28
N PHE A 572 1.00 5.54 -21.18
CA PHE A 572 1.57 4.99 -19.93
C PHE A 572 2.74 5.84 -19.44
N VAL A 573 3.67 6.23 -20.31
CA VAL A 573 4.83 7.07 -19.95
C VAL A 573 4.40 8.46 -19.48
N ASP A 574 3.47 9.12 -20.17
CA ASP A 574 2.95 10.44 -19.76
C ASP A 574 2.28 10.38 -18.37
N LEU A 575 1.42 9.38 -18.15
CA LEU A 575 0.76 9.16 -16.87
C LEU A 575 1.74 8.83 -15.74
N MET A 576 2.78 8.05 -16.02
CA MET A 576 3.87 7.77 -15.07
C MET A 576 4.58 9.05 -14.63
N ILE A 577 4.90 9.95 -15.56
CA ILE A 577 5.57 11.21 -15.27
C ILE A 577 4.66 12.13 -14.45
N ARG A 578 3.43 12.37 -14.93
CA ARG A 578 2.47 13.25 -14.25
C ARG A 578 2.10 12.73 -12.86
N GLY A 579 1.86 11.43 -12.74
CA GLY A 579 1.56 10.78 -11.47
C GLY A 579 2.71 10.87 -10.49
N TYR A 580 3.95 10.64 -10.94
CA TYR A 580 5.13 10.77 -10.09
C TYR A 580 5.31 12.20 -9.57
N LEU A 581 5.14 13.21 -10.44
CA LEU A 581 5.22 14.62 -10.01
C LEU A 581 4.12 14.98 -9.02
N ALA A 582 2.88 14.56 -9.28
CA ALA A 582 1.76 14.78 -8.36
C ALA A 582 2.00 14.12 -6.99
N ALA A 583 2.49 12.88 -6.97
CA ALA A 583 2.87 12.18 -5.75
C ALA A 583 4.00 12.92 -4.99
N ARG A 584 4.98 13.44 -5.73
CA ARG A 584 6.13 14.19 -5.21
C ARG A 584 5.72 15.50 -4.54
N ASP A 585 4.72 16.20 -5.04
CA ASP A 585 4.22 17.45 -4.45
C ASP A 585 3.70 17.26 -3.02
N HIS A 586 3.32 16.03 -2.66
CA HIS A 586 2.85 15.65 -1.33
C HIS A 586 3.89 14.90 -0.49
N MET A 587 5.16 14.88 -0.90
CA MET A 587 6.21 14.10 -0.24
C MET A 587 6.38 14.44 1.25
N ASP A 588 6.19 15.70 1.66
CA ASP A 588 6.37 16.11 3.06
C ASP A 588 5.41 15.36 3.99
N SER A 589 4.18 15.11 3.51
CA SER A 589 3.18 14.36 4.28
C SER A 589 3.52 12.87 4.36
N ILE A 590 4.05 12.28 3.28
CA ILE A 590 4.46 10.87 3.21
C ILE A 590 5.70 10.61 4.08
N ILE A 591 6.67 11.52 3.98
CA ILE A 591 7.88 11.52 4.81
C ILE A 591 7.48 11.68 6.27
N ALA A 592 6.61 12.63 6.61
CA ALA A 592 6.17 12.86 7.98
C ALA A 592 5.56 11.61 8.62
N ILE A 593 4.62 10.94 7.96
CA ILE A 593 4.03 9.70 8.54
C ILE A 593 5.04 8.56 8.63
N SER A 594 5.96 8.47 7.68
CA SER A 594 7.01 7.45 7.66
C SER A 594 8.01 7.68 8.80
N GLU A 595 8.44 8.94 9.01
CA GLU A 595 9.32 9.36 10.10
C GLU A 595 8.71 9.00 11.47
N VAL A 596 7.39 9.23 11.67
CA VAL A 596 6.70 8.83 12.91
C VAL A 596 6.69 7.32 13.10
N MET A 597 6.64 6.54 12.01
CA MET A 597 6.59 5.07 12.08
C MET A 597 7.97 4.42 12.24
N VAL A 598 9.09 5.12 12.06
CA VAL A 598 10.44 4.55 12.26
C VAL A 598 10.60 3.94 13.66
N GLN A 599 10.05 4.59 14.69
CA GLN A 599 10.12 4.15 16.08
C GLN A 599 9.16 2.99 16.45
N SER A 600 8.32 2.52 15.51
CA SER A 600 7.36 1.42 15.74
C SER A 600 8.02 0.05 15.91
N GLY A 601 9.31 -0.07 15.56
CA GLY A 601 10.03 -1.33 15.53
C GLY A 601 9.87 -2.13 14.23
N LEU A 602 9.05 -1.66 13.28
CA LEU A 602 8.82 -2.35 12.00
C LEU A 602 10.13 -2.67 11.27
N PRO A 603 10.32 -3.92 10.80
CA PRO A 603 11.49 -4.32 10.02
C PRO A 603 11.74 -3.49 8.75
N CYS A 604 10.71 -2.87 8.16
CA CYS A 604 10.86 -2.05 6.96
C CYS A 604 11.67 -0.76 7.18
N PHE A 605 11.86 -0.36 8.44
CA PHE A 605 12.73 0.76 8.84
C PHE A 605 14.01 0.27 9.54
N ALA A 606 14.41 -0.99 9.34
CA ALA A 606 15.57 -1.55 10.04
C ALA A 606 16.90 -0.87 9.68
N LYS A 607 17.01 -0.25 8.50
CA LYS A 607 18.19 0.52 8.12
C LYS A 607 18.05 1.97 8.55
N GLU A 608 19.10 2.55 9.10
CA GLU A 608 19.09 3.95 9.57
C GLU A 608 18.79 4.95 8.44
N ASP A 609 19.12 4.60 7.19
CA ASP A 609 18.92 5.44 6.01
C ASP A 609 17.59 5.19 5.26
N SER A 610 16.66 4.42 5.83
CA SER A 610 15.39 4.05 5.17
C SER A 610 14.60 5.28 4.67
N ILE A 611 14.50 6.31 5.53
CA ILE A 611 13.81 7.58 5.22
C ILE A 611 14.58 8.40 4.19
N GLU A 612 15.92 8.38 4.25
CA GLU A 612 16.75 9.09 3.28
C GLU A 612 16.62 8.48 1.89
N ARG A 613 16.58 7.13 1.80
CA ARG A 613 16.29 6.44 0.53
C ARG A 613 14.90 6.77 0.00
N LEU A 614 13.89 6.93 0.87
CA LEU A 614 12.57 7.39 0.46
C LEU A 614 12.60 8.82 -0.10
N LYS A 615 13.32 9.74 0.56
CA LYS A 615 13.55 11.12 0.07
C LYS A 615 14.25 11.13 -1.29
N GLN A 616 15.26 10.28 -1.49
CA GLN A 616 15.95 10.12 -2.76
C GLN A 616 15.02 9.63 -3.87
N ARG A 617 14.15 8.64 -3.58
CA ARG A 617 13.16 8.15 -4.55
C ARG A 617 12.13 9.21 -4.95
N LEU A 618 11.82 10.14 -4.05
CA LEU A 618 10.96 11.30 -4.30
C LEU A 618 11.71 12.51 -4.87
N CYS A 619 13.02 12.40 -5.15
CA CYS A 619 13.85 13.50 -5.62
C CYS A 619 13.71 14.78 -4.77
N ALA A 620 13.75 14.61 -3.44
CA ALA A 620 13.73 15.74 -2.52
C ALA A 620 14.90 16.70 -2.81
N GLY A 621 14.62 18.01 -2.82
CA GLY A 621 15.62 19.05 -3.10
C GLY A 621 16.03 19.21 -4.56
N LYS A 622 15.49 18.43 -5.50
CA LYS A 622 15.74 18.58 -6.94
C LYS A 622 14.68 19.45 -7.62
N SER A 623 15.00 20.00 -8.79
CA SER A 623 14.03 20.66 -9.66
C SER A 623 13.05 19.67 -10.29
N GLU A 624 11.92 20.18 -10.78
CA GLU A 624 10.94 19.36 -11.51
C GLU A 624 11.55 18.70 -12.76
N ARG A 625 12.38 19.45 -13.52
CA ARG A 625 13.08 18.93 -14.71
C ARG A 625 13.97 17.72 -14.35
N GLU A 626 14.73 17.81 -13.27
CA GLU A 626 15.56 16.69 -12.80
C GLU A 626 14.71 15.51 -12.34
N ALA A 627 13.58 15.75 -11.69
CA ALA A 627 12.64 14.71 -11.28
C ALA A 627 12.03 13.98 -12.50
N ILE A 628 11.69 14.71 -13.57
CA ILE A 628 11.20 14.13 -14.85
C ILE A 628 12.28 13.24 -15.48
N LEU A 629 13.51 13.74 -15.60
CA LEU A 629 14.62 12.97 -16.16
C LEU A 629 14.89 11.70 -15.34
N PHE A 630 14.80 11.82 -14.01
CA PHE A 630 14.96 10.69 -13.10
C PHE A 630 13.89 9.62 -13.31
N ILE A 631 12.60 9.98 -13.35
CA ILE A 631 11.54 8.98 -13.54
C ILE A 631 11.58 8.37 -14.95
N LYS A 632 11.89 9.15 -15.99
CA LYS A 632 12.12 8.63 -17.36
C LYS A 632 13.22 7.56 -17.38
N GLN A 633 14.32 7.78 -16.65
CA GLN A 633 15.39 6.78 -16.53
C GLN A 633 14.88 5.49 -15.87
N LYS A 634 14.01 5.57 -14.87
CA LYS A 634 13.42 4.39 -14.21
C LYS A 634 12.46 3.64 -15.12
N ILE A 635 11.67 4.35 -15.92
CA ILE A 635 10.80 3.75 -16.94
C ILE A 635 11.63 2.99 -17.97
N LYS A 636 12.68 3.60 -18.51
CA LYS A 636 13.60 2.96 -19.47
C LYS A 636 14.27 1.72 -18.86
N ALA A 637 14.72 1.79 -17.61
CA ALA A 637 15.32 0.66 -16.91
C ALA A 637 14.34 -0.52 -16.72
N SER A 638 13.06 -0.25 -16.44
CA SER A 638 12.04 -1.31 -16.35
C SER A 638 11.68 -1.87 -17.74
N TYR A 639 11.60 -1.03 -18.77
CA TYR A 639 11.28 -1.43 -20.15
C TYR A 639 12.33 -2.37 -20.75
N GLN A 640 13.61 -2.06 -20.56
CA GLN A 640 14.72 -2.81 -21.15
C GLN A 640 15.01 -4.14 -20.44
N ASN A 641 14.28 -4.48 -19.39
CA ASN A 641 14.66 -5.57 -18.53
C ASN A 641 13.99 -6.91 -18.90
N VAL A 642 14.79 -7.80 -19.50
CA VAL A 642 14.42 -9.17 -19.84
C VAL A 642 14.53 -10.13 -18.63
N PHE A 643 15.18 -9.71 -17.53
CA PHE A 643 15.46 -10.58 -16.38
C PHE A 643 14.28 -10.83 -15.44
N SER A 644 13.17 -10.09 -15.55
CA SER A 644 12.00 -10.29 -14.67
C SER A 644 11.41 -11.70 -14.79
N VAL A 645 11.47 -12.30 -15.98
CA VAL A 645 10.96 -13.65 -16.24
C VAL A 645 11.80 -14.74 -15.53
N ILE A 646 13.12 -14.55 -15.46
CA ILE A 646 14.03 -15.49 -14.80
C ILE A 646 13.85 -15.43 -13.27
N TYR A 647 13.59 -14.23 -12.72
CA TYR A 647 13.33 -14.05 -11.29
C TYR A 647 12.01 -14.69 -10.86
N ASP A 648 10.94 -14.57 -11.67
CA ASP A 648 9.66 -15.25 -11.42
C ASP A 648 9.85 -16.79 -11.37
N VAL A 649 10.63 -17.36 -12.30
CA VAL A 649 10.96 -18.81 -12.32
C VAL A 649 11.83 -19.22 -11.12
N TYR A 650 12.70 -18.33 -10.65
CA TYR A 650 13.52 -18.58 -9.46
C TYR A 650 12.66 -18.56 -8.19
N GLN A 651 11.80 -17.56 -8.00
CA GLN A 651 10.87 -17.53 -6.86
C GLN A 651 9.91 -18.72 -6.88
N GLU A 652 9.35 -19.09 -8.04
CA GLU A 652 8.53 -20.30 -8.17
C GLU A 652 9.25 -21.57 -7.70
N LYS A 653 10.57 -21.68 -7.97
CA LYS A 653 11.40 -22.82 -7.58
C LYS A 653 11.92 -22.78 -6.14
N VAL A 654 12.19 -21.59 -5.59
CA VAL A 654 12.81 -21.41 -4.27
C VAL A 654 11.78 -21.18 -3.16
N GLU A 655 10.70 -20.48 -3.45
CA GLU A 655 9.60 -20.24 -2.49
C GLU A 655 8.50 -21.31 -2.58
N GLY A 656 8.63 -22.27 -3.50
CA GLY A 656 7.78 -23.46 -3.53
C GLY A 656 6.33 -23.18 -3.93
N VAL A 657 6.11 -22.30 -4.92
CA VAL A 657 4.76 -22.08 -5.48
C VAL A 657 4.30 -23.27 -6.36
N ASN A 658 5.18 -24.22 -6.68
CA ASN A 658 4.78 -25.46 -7.33
C ASN A 658 4.32 -26.55 -6.33
N ARG A 659 3.00 -26.56 -6.12
CA ARG A 659 2.04 -27.63 -5.70
C ARG A 659 1.23 -27.35 -4.42
#